data_AF-A0A6B0XBE7-F1
#
_entry.id   AF-A0A6B0XBE7-F1
#
_cell.length_a   1.000
_cell.length_b   1.000
_cell.length_c   1.000
_cell.angle_alpha   90.00
_cell.angle_beta   90.00
_cell.angle_gamma   90.00
#
_symmetry.space_group_name_H-M   'P 1'
#
loop_
_entity.id
_entity.type
_entity.pdbx_description
1 polymer ?
#
loop_
_entity_poly.entity_id
_entity_poly.type
_entity_poly.pdbx_seq_one_letter_code
_entity_poly.pdbx_strand_id
1 'polypeptide(L)'
;MFDEKTQSTGSRKDTRWTSLIEELNKWPSEAPEWEAVQVQEFIDQVQLIAEQKGREREESRRFQLQQALNQLRENHGAILVDYFQCTDLSKWKVACYPMDRIGELMERLKDLLALLDQRQALYKQVPQNYLEGIKQWTALGDVERQSRAQVEQLDQDFSIASPELPRALDEDNKEDAQPSPELESTSPGQGPSSDSPDSDQEQKTKKDLSLSTAVVPKKEFSPTEKESESEPVPLSEEHEPTHIQTVLPEPKPLSLRSVQEVASLLQEDESDENWESLGWSLLAEDDLAGAYWLACSLKAAGRNVPVSPELLAVIQASRWLENDTDSLAFDIRQIVSEWEWGNQGTTSERLLSLAASLRPSLVAQHTGLVSWLPQREEVNPVLGTLVEAVRTFASAGHSLQSEDMRSVEGGKTHEEQIRAIGEQARLFLENNRSSRLKFKGATAVLRRLVSQEGDLHCLLAPVIKNKADQVAQVQQRIGYLGERRQICERIRRIDQGQGPRRSKPITGDPINQLVRSVAEAVGLARKWCELIKQKQDIHRTRRVEDVEGLRGRVQEVLPEVKAKLEPRQDQPQEEAAVGHILQRAIGQVAGMLGLEEQADIEVPETWMQCGSSSLAGALSRRLLYIPEISIDEDGLPEEEQEAVIAGYLRQSLAEKRSLAMAWDLRIEGQDFRFTNVLRNMLENDADRQRLEHRNDEELKSAQAMLKDTVSSVEGAIEKGLVDGLISEEERADLNAGLPRVEGALYLPPLLQQLSDIEERLNQRLEERLQELEVQWQEIKQGLEQSIPDLTIAEESIKSAFMQRDTRVIEESLAHLREVRDGERQWPDEWFIRPDKPDIFLKFQEARPRIEEALSRLVSVAQLAEMIEQGQAWADMEFGELPQECREETARALRSWHQLKRCSQQRKSQMHIQALLEYLGFRPSAGKSAVGIAVKKCDQDWLYCQVDAAVGDLARSIPQLGSQASGCYNVVCFWKRPRVASIGTFLRELGLDNQTVIACSLERLSEQWRCNMAAQAQENRLALVVLDEILLVFLARLDDTRLPTFLRCSLPYAALNPYMPFQAGNVPPEMYYGRDEMIRQLKEASCIVFGGRQLGKSSLLRQVEREFHQPESKQYAWIEDIKLVGDILTGEQPDRLWIKLRDGFKSHFLIRATEANQPERIRKYIEKAMAESPQRRVLV
;
A
#
# COMPACT_ATOMS: atom_id res chain seq x y z
N MET A 1 -5.78 33.75 -28.36
CA MET A 1 -4.37 33.33 -28.39
C MET A 1 -3.95 33.27 -26.94
N PHE A 2 -3.95 32.06 -26.37
CA PHE A 2 -3.85 31.72 -24.94
C PHE A 2 -4.80 32.44 -23.96
N ASP A 3 -5.42 31.63 -23.09
CA ASP A 3 -6.09 32.11 -21.87
C ASP A 3 -5.03 32.47 -20.82
N GLU A 4 -5.38 33.39 -19.91
CA GLU A 4 -5.31 33.07 -18.48
C GLU A 4 -6.25 33.97 -17.66
N LYS A 5 -7.25 33.36 -17.01
CA LYS A 5 -8.14 34.03 -16.05
C LYS A 5 -7.60 33.84 -14.64
N THR A 6 -6.67 34.68 -14.22
CA THR A 6 -6.29 34.77 -12.81
C THR A 6 -7.49 35.19 -11.96
N GLN A 7 -7.84 34.37 -10.97
CA GLN A 7 -9.02 34.62 -10.14
C GLN A 7 -8.76 35.75 -9.13
N SER A 8 -9.69 36.70 -9.06
CA SER A 8 -9.57 37.86 -8.16
C SER A 8 -9.75 37.46 -6.70
N THR A 9 -8.78 37.84 -5.86
CA THR A 9 -8.81 37.63 -4.41
C THR A 9 -9.83 38.55 -3.72
N GLY A 10 -11.03 38.00 -3.48
CA GLY A 10 -11.83 38.34 -2.31
C GLY A 10 -12.16 39.82 -2.09
N SER A 11 -12.82 40.47 -3.06
CA SER A 11 -13.51 41.75 -2.79
C SER A 11 -14.39 41.60 -1.54
N ARG A 12 -14.20 42.50 -0.57
CA ARG A 12 -14.91 42.51 0.73
C ARG A 12 -16.34 42.99 0.51
N LYS A 13 -17.19 42.11 -0.02
CA LYS A 13 -18.59 42.36 -0.41
C LYS A 13 -19.31 43.18 0.65
N ASP A 14 -19.96 44.26 0.23
CA ASP A 14 -20.90 44.98 1.08
C ASP A 14 -21.98 44.00 1.58
N THR A 15 -22.15 43.98 2.89
CA THR A 15 -23.13 43.12 3.56
C THR A 15 -24.25 43.98 4.12
N ARG A 16 -25.43 43.41 4.34
CA ARG A 16 -26.51 44.14 5.00
C ARG A 16 -26.09 44.65 6.40
N TRP A 17 -25.12 43.99 7.03
CA TRP A 17 -24.51 44.42 8.29
C TRP A 17 -23.72 45.74 8.17
N THR A 18 -22.97 45.99 7.08
CA THR A 18 -22.26 47.28 6.92
C THR A 18 -23.25 48.43 6.74
N SER A 19 -24.31 48.23 5.95
CA SER A 19 -25.41 49.21 5.83
C SER A 19 -26.10 49.51 7.16
N LEU A 20 -26.31 48.49 8.01
CA LEU A 20 -27.00 48.63 9.30
C LEU A 20 -26.10 49.34 10.32
N ILE A 21 -24.80 49.05 10.34
CA ILE A 21 -23.80 49.80 11.14
C ILE A 21 -23.69 51.25 10.66
N GLU A 22 -23.77 51.51 9.35
CA GLU A 22 -23.84 52.87 8.80
C GLU A 22 -25.14 53.60 9.13
N GLU A 23 -26.24 52.91 9.43
CA GLU A 23 -27.48 53.54 9.90
C GLU A 23 -27.42 53.86 11.40
N LEU A 24 -26.90 52.94 12.23
CA LEU A 24 -26.62 53.20 13.65
C LEU A 24 -25.64 54.37 13.84
N ASN A 25 -24.59 54.46 13.02
CA ASN A 25 -23.65 55.59 13.03
C ASN A 25 -24.26 56.95 12.64
N LYS A 26 -25.52 57.01 12.18
CA LYS A 26 -26.25 58.26 11.92
C LYS A 26 -27.13 58.70 13.09
N TRP A 27 -27.26 57.89 14.13
CA TRP A 27 -28.10 58.21 15.30
C TRP A 27 -27.37 59.18 16.24
N PRO A 28 -28.05 60.20 16.80
CA PRO A 28 -27.41 61.15 17.70
C PRO A 28 -26.99 60.49 19.02
N SER A 29 -25.91 61.00 19.63
CA SER A 29 -25.37 60.48 20.90
C SER A 29 -26.27 60.72 22.12
N GLU A 30 -27.40 61.41 21.95
CA GLU A 30 -28.42 61.69 22.97
C GLU A 30 -29.64 60.75 22.84
N ALA A 31 -29.62 59.81 21.88
CA ALA A 31 -30.71 58.87 21.66
C ALA A 31 -30.78 57.84 22.81
N PRO A 32 -31.98 57.56 23.38
CA PRO A 32 -32.13 56.64 24.51
C PRO A 32 -31.69 55.19 24.17
N GLU A 33 -31.68 54.82 22.90
CA GLU A 33 -31.21 53.51 22.43
C GLU A 33 -29.72 53.28 22.70
N TRP A 34 -28.94 54.31 23.04
CA TRP A 34 -27.55 54.21 23.51
C TRP A 34 -27.42 53.99 25.03
N GLU A 35 -28.52 53.94 25.79
CA GLU A 35 -28.48 53.52 27.20
C GLU A 35 -27.98 52.08 27.31
N ALA A 36 -27.05 51.82 28.24
CA ALA A 36 -26.36 50.53 28.34
C ALA A 36 -27.28 49.31 28.48
N VAL A 37 -28.49 49.48 29.03
CA VAL A 37 -29.52 48.43 29.11
C VAL A 37 -30.09 48.11 27.73
N GLN A 38 -30.43 49.13 26.94
CA GLN A 38 -31.01 48.98 25.60
C GLN A 38 -29.96 48.45 24.60
N VAL A 39 -28.70 48.90 24.73
CA VAL A 39 -27.57 48.37 23.95
C VAL A 39 -27.34 46.88 24.26
N GLN A 40 -27.41 46.46 25.53
CA GLN A 40 -27.27 45.05 25.90
C GLN A 40 -28.45 44.22 25.40
N GLU A 41 -29.69 44.70 25.56
CA GLU A 41 -30.88 44.01 25.04
C GLU A 41 -30.83 43.85 23.51
N PHE A 42 -30.34 44.86 22.77
CA PHE A 42 -30.09 44.75 21.34
C PHE A 42 -29.02 43.70 21.00
N ILE A 43 -27.90 43.66 21.73
CA ILE A 43 -26.85 42.64 21.55
C ILE A 43 -27.40 41.24 21.81
N ASP A 44 -28.14 41.04 22.90
CA ASP A 44 -28.72 39.76 23.30
C ASP A 44 -29.75 39.28 22.26
N GLN A 45 -30.60 40.17 21.73
CA GLN A 45 -31.53 39.87 20.64
C GLN A 45 -30.81 39.54 19.33
N VAL A 46 -29.73 40.25 18.98
CA VAL A 46 -28.91 39.94 17.80
C VAL A 46 -28.20 38.59 17.95
N GLN A 47 -27.73 38.23 19.15
CA GLN A 47 -27.18 36.90 19.44
C GLN A 47 -28.24 35.80 19.34
N LEU A 48 -29.43 36.02 19.91
CA LEU A 48 -30.55 35.08 19.82
C LEU A 48 -30.99 34.85 18.35
N ILE A 49 -31.05 35.91 17.55
CA ILE A 49 -31.33 35.82 16.11
C ILE A 49 -30.19 35.10 15.38
N ALA A 50 -28.93 35.34 15.74
CA ALA A 50 -27.79 34.64 15.15
C ALA A 50 -27.81 33.14 15.46
N GLU A 51 -28.18 32.74 16.68
CA GLU A 51 -28.41 31.34 17.03
C GLU A 51 -29.57 30.72 16.23
N GLN A 52 -30.73 31.39 16.18
CA GLN A 52 -31.88 30.89 15.42
C GLN A 52 -31.55 30.72 13.93
N LYS A 53 -30.85 31.69 13.33
CA LYS A 53 -30.37 31.60 11.94
C LYS A 53 -29.21 30.63 11.75
N GLY A 54 -28.47 30.29 12.80
CA GLY A 54 -27.56 29.14 12.83
C GLY A 54 -28.33 27.83 12.67
N ARG A 55 -29.30 27.59 13.57
CA ARG A 55 -30.13 26.38 13.59
C ARG A 55 -30.92 26.19 12.27
N GLU A 56 -31.57 27.24 11.74
CA GLU A 56 -32.22 27.19 10.42
C GLU A 56 -31.26 26.78 9.29
N ARG A 57 -30.01 27.25 9.35
CA ARG A 57 -28.98 26.97 8.34
C ARG A 57 -28.44 25.54 8.48
N GLU A 58 -28.35 25.02 9.69
CA GLU A 58 -27.98 23.64 10.00
C GLU A 58 -29.06 22.64 9.57
N GLU A 59 -30.34 22.93 9.85
CA GLU A 59 -31.48 22.13 9.36
C GLU A 59 -31.54 22.13 7.82
N SER A 60 -31.35 23.29 7.19
CA SER A 60 -31.28 23.40 5.72
C SER A 60 -30.11 22.60 5.13
N ARG A 61 -28.94 22.60 5.78
CA ARG A 61 -27.77 21.80 5.38
C ARG A 61 -28.02 20.29 5.55
N ARG A 62 -28.61 19.85 6.66
CA ARG A 62 -29.00 18.44 6.87
C ARG A 62 -29.98 17.97 5.79
N PHE A 63 -30.95 18.80 5.43
CA PHE A 63 -31.91 18.50 4.36
C PHE A 63 -31.21 18.36 2.99
N GLN A 64 -30.30 19.28 2.65
CA GLN A 64 -29.52 19.21 1.41
C GLN A 64 -28.64 17.96 1.33
N LEU A 65 -27.96 17.58 2.41
CA LEU A 65 -27.16 16.35 2.48
C LEU A 65 -28.02 15.09 2.35
N GLN A 66 -29.19 15.05 3.00
CA GLN A 66 -30.13 13.94 2.87
C GLN A 66 -30.68 13.81 1.44
N GLN A 67 -30.94 14.94 0.75
CA GLN A 67 -31.36 14.96 -0.64
C GLN A 67 -30.27 14.45 -1.58
N ALA A 68 -29.01 14.89 -1.40
CA ALA A 68 -27.89 14.46 -2.23
C ALA A 68 -27.55 12.96 -2.05
N LEU A 69 -27.60 12.45 -0.82
CA LEU A 69 -27.46 11.01 -0.53
C LEU A 69 -28.58 10.17 -1.17
N ASN A 70 -29.81 10.68 -1.22
CA ASN A 70 -30.92 9.99 -1.89
C ASN A 70 -30.71 9.97 -3.41
N GLN A 71 -30.34 11.11 -4.02
CA GLN A 71 -30.05 11.19 -5.46
C GLN A 71 -28.91 10.24 -5.87
N LEU A 72 -27.85 10.14 -5.05
CA LEU A 72 -26.74 9.21 -5.26
C LEU A 72 -27.20 7.74 -5.26
N ARG A 73 -28.06 7.36 -4.29
CA ARG A 73 -28.65 6.01 -4.22
C ARG A 73 -29.59 5.72 -5.40
N GLU A 74 -30.42 6.68 -5.80
CA GLU A 74 -31.41 6.51 -6.89
C GLU A 74 -30.75 6.42 -8.28
N ASN A 75 -29.76 7.28 -8.58
CA ASN A 75 -29.16 7.35 -9.91
C ASN A 75 -27.96 6.41 -10.12
N HIS A 76 -27.17 6.16 -9.07
CA HIS A 76 -25.88 5.47 -9.18
C HIS A 76 -25.70 4.32 -8.17
N GLY A 77 -26.74 3.99 -7.37
CA GLY A 77 -26.66 2.97 -6.32
C GLY A 77 -26.20 1.59 -6.84
N ALA A 78 -26.67 1.17 -8.02
CA ALA A 78 -26.21 -0.06 -8.66
C ALA A 78 -24.69 -0.01 -8.96
N ILE A 79 -24.20 1.05 -9.60
CA ILE A 79 -22.76 1.22 -9.91
C ILE A 79 -21.91 1.18 -8.62
N LEU A 80 -22.39 1.78 -7.53
CA LEU A 80 -21.70 1.80 -6.25
C LEU A 80 -21.63 0.42 -5.58
N VAL A 81 -22.65 -0.42 -5.74
CA VAL A 81 -22.65 -1.80 -5.24
C VAL A 81 -21.87 -2.73 -6.16
N ASP A 82 -22.18 -2.71 -7.47
CA ASP A 82 -21.71 -3.70 -8.44
C ASP A 82 -20.24 -3.50 -8.85
N TYR A 83 -19.81 -2.23 -9.05
CA TYR A 83 -18.45 -1.90 -9.51
C TYR A 83 -17.54 -1.43 -8.38
N PHE A 84 -18.05 -0.62 -7.43
CA PHE A 84 -17.25 -0.12 -6.30
C PHE A 84 -17.36 -0.99 -5.03
N GLN A 85 -18.10 -2.10 -5.07
CA GLN A 85 -18.25 -3.06 -3.95
C GLN A 85 -18.68 -2.41 -2.61
N CYS A 86 -19.45 -1.32 -2.67
CA CYS A 86 -19.90 -0.60 -1.48
C CYS A 86 -20.99 -1.41 -0.74
N THR A 87 -20.54 -2.32 0.12
CA THR A 87 -21.34 -3.40 0.73
C THR A 87 -22.58 -2.97 1.52
N ASP A 88 -22.62 -1.74 2.05
CA ASP A 88 -23.77 -1.24 2.82
C ASP A 88 -23.92 0.28 2.74
N LEU A 89 -24.47 0.75 1.62
CA LEU A 89 -24.92 2.14 1.43
C LEU A 89 -25.94 2.60 2.49
N SER A 90 -26.49 1.74 3.36
CA SER A 90 -27.40 2.15 4.43
C SER A 90 -26.66 2.76 5.63
N LYS A 91 -25.35 2.51 5.79
CA LYS A 91 -24.50 3.14 6.82
C LYS A 91 -24.48 4.67 6.72
N TRP A 92 -24.52 5.20 5.50
CA TRP A 92 -24.40 6.64 5.21
C TRP A 92 -25.65 7.41 5.63
N LYS A 93 -25.72 7.77 6.92
CA LYS A 93 -26.86 8.44 7.58
C LYS A 93 -26.45 9.82 8.07
N VAL A 94 -27.24 10.84 7.68
CA VAL A 94 -27.07 12.24 8.11
C VAL A 94 -27.15 12.39 9.65
N ALA A 95 -27.83 11.47 10.33
CA ALA A 95 -27.95 11.45 11.78
C ALA A 95 -26.64 11.10 12.53
N CYS A 96 -25.66 10.46 11.87
CA CYS A 96 -24.38 10.11 12.50
C CYS A 96 -23.33 11.23 12.35
N TYR A 97 -23.38 12.01 11.26
CA TYR A 97 -22.24 12.84 10.85
C TYR A 97 -22.07 14.15 11.67
N PRO A 98 -20.82 14.54 12.07
CA PRO A 98 -20.55 15.78 12.78
C PRO A 98 -21.02 17.04 12.04
N MET A 99 -21.66 17.96 12.77
CA MET A 99 -22.33 19.14 12.23
C MET A 99 -21.38 20.20 11.65
N ASP A 100 -20.19 20.30 12.21
CA ASP A 100 -19.09 21.18 11.80
C ASP A 100 -18.58 20.84 10.40
N ARG A 101 -18.52 19.55 10.04
CA ARG A 101 -17.93 19.06 8.78
C ARG A 101 -18.90 18.84 7.63
N ILE A 102 -20.21 19.08 7.82
CA ILE A 102 -21.21 18.91 6.76
C ILE A 102 -20.87 19.73 5.49
N GLY A 103 -20.12 20.84 5.62
CA GLY A 103 -19.63 21.60 4.47
C GLY A 103 -18.70 20.79 3.56
N GLU A 104 -17.67 20.16 4.14
CA GLU A 104 -16.65 19.37 3.44
C GLU A 104 -17.29 18.13 2.78
N LEU A 105 -18.14 17.43 3.52
CA LEU A 105 -18.89 16.28 3.04
C LEU A 105 -19.84 16.64 1.88
N MET A 106 -20.45 17.83 1.92
CA MET A 106 -21.29 18.36 0.84
C MET A 106 -20.53 18.84 -0.40
N GLU A 107 -19.20 18.89 -0.38
CA GLU A 107 -18.38 19.12 -1.57
C GLU A 107 -17.91 17.78 -2.13
N ARG A 108 -17.30 16.89 -1.31
CA ARG A 108 -16.94 15.50 -1.70
C ARG A 108 -18.08 14.74 -2.38
N LEU A 109 -19.30 14.83 -1.85
CA LEU A 109 -20.46 14.11 -2.39
C LEU A 109 -20.96 14.71 -3.72
N LYS A 110 -20.72 16.01 -4.00
CA LYS A 110 -20.96 16.59 -5.33
C LYS A 110 -19.88 16.17 -6.33
N ASP A 111 -18.63 16.13 -5.89
CA ASP A 111 -17.50 15.76 -6.75
C ASP A 111 -17.62 14.28 -7.16
N LEU A 112 -18.02 13.40 -6.24
CA LEU A 112 -18.37 12.02 -6.57
C LEU A 112 -19.57 11.93 -7.55
N LEU A 113 -20.64 12.70 -7.35
CA LEU A 113 -21.77 12.73 -8.30
C LEU A 113 -21.31 13.20 -9.69
N ALA A 114 -20.48 14.23 -9.78
CA ALA A 114 -19.95 14.74 -11.04
C ALA A 114 -19.05 13.72 -11.75
N LEU A 115 -18.21 12.98 -11.00
CA LEU A 115 -17.39 11.89 -11.53
C LEU A 115 -18.24 10.72 -12.02
N LEU A 116 -19.30 10.33 -11.29
CA LEU A 116 -20.22 9.27 -11.69
C LEU A 116 -21.07 9.64 -12.92
N ASP A 117 -21.49 10.91 -13.05
CA ASP A 117 -22.12 11.44 -14.25
C ASP A 117 -21.14 11.49 -15.43
N GLN A 118 -19.88 11.91 -15.21
CA GLN A 118 -18.83 11.90 -16.24
C GLN A 118 -18.51 10.48 -16.71
N ARG A 119 -18.42 9.51 -15.79
CA ARG A 119 -18.29 8.07 -16.09
C ARG A 119 -19.46 7.60 -16.97
N GLN A 120 -20.68 7.93 -16.58
CA GLN A 120 -21.88 7.54 -17.35
C GLN A 120 -21.97 8.26 -18.71
N ALA A 121 -21.38 9.44 -18.86
CA ALA A 121 -21.25 10.14 -20.13
C ALA A 121 -20.19 9.50 -21.05
N LEU A 122 -19.04 9.09 -20.50
CA LEU A 122 -17.99 8.36 -21.23
C LEU A 122 -18.50 7.00 -21.71
N TYR A 123 -19.21 6.22 -20.88
CA TYR A 123 -19.85 4.96 -21.29
C TYR A 123 -20.94 5.11 -22.37
N LYS A 124 -21.47 6.32 -22.59
CA LYS A 124 -22.46 6.62 -23.66
C LYS A 124 -21.82 7.12 -24.95
N GLN A 125 -20.51 7.36 -24.97
CA GLN A 125 -19.79 7.73 -26.19
C GLN A 125 -19.39 6.47 -26.95
N VAL A 126 -19.62 6.48 -28.27
CA VAL A 126 -19.12 5.43 -29.17
C VAL A 126 -17.94 6.03 -29.93
N PRO A 127 -16.71 5.54 -29.74
CA PRO A 127 -15.52 6.11 -30.39
C PRO A 127 -15.55 5.81 -31.89
N GLN A 128 -15.18 6.77 -32.73
CA GLN A 128 -15.22 6.59 -34.19
C GLN A 128 -13.93 5.99 -34.74
N ASN A 129 -12.85 5.98 -33.95
CA ASN A 129 -11.55 5.43 -34.30
C ASN A 129 -10.76 4.98 -33.06
N TYR A 130 -9.69 4.22 -33.28
CA TYR A 130 -8.84 3.64 -32.24
C TYR A 130 -8.21 4.69 -31.30
N LEU A 131 -7.80 5.86 -31.82
CA LEU A 131 -7.19 6.93 -31.02
C LEU A 131 -8.20 7.67 -30.13
N GLU A 132 -9.47 7.75 -30.54
CA GLU A 132 -10.57 8.16 -29.67
C GLU A 132 -10.88 7.09 -28.62
N GLY A 133 -10.86 5.81 -29.02
CA GLY A 133 -11.03 4.67 -28.12
C GLY A 133 -10.02 4.67 -26.97
N ILE A 134 -8.71 4.78 -27.27
CA ILE A 134 -7.65 4.89 -26.26
C ILE A 134 -7.94 6.07 -25.32
N LYS A 135 -8.19 7.28 -25.86
CA LYS A 135 -8.43 8.48 -25.03
C LYS A 135 -9.66 8.34 -24.14
N GLN A 136 -10.71 7.69 -24.64
CA GLN A 136 -11.92 7.39 -23.87
C GLN A 136 -11.64 6.39 -22.76
N TRP A 137 -10.86 5.33 -23.02
CA TRP A 137 -10.42 4.37 -22.00
C TRP A 137 -9.50 4.99 -20.94
N THR A 138 -8.51 5.80 -21.32
CA THR A 138 -7.64 6.50 -20.36
C THR A 138 -8.45 7.45 -19.49
N ALA A 139 -9.31 8.29 -20.09
CA ALA A 139 -10.18 9.20 -19.35
C ALA A 139 -11.19 8.46 -18.45
N LEU A 140 -11.65 7.28 -18.85
CA LEU A 140 -12.51 6.44 -18.02
C LEU A 140 -11.73 5.90 -16.81
N GLY A 141 -10.53 5.36 -17.01
CA GLY A 141 -9.66 4.89 -15.93
C GLY A 141 -9.29 5.99 -14.94
N ASP A 142 -9.05 7.22 -15.41
CA ASP A 142 -8.83 8.38 -14.53
C ASP A 142 -10.06 8.70 -13.67
N VAL A 143 -11.25 8.74 -14.28
CA VAL A 143 -12.51 9.01 -13.59
C VAL A 143 -12.85 7.88 -12.61
N GLU A 144 -12.58 6.62 -12.95
CA GLU A 144 -12.84 5.46 -12.07
C GLU A 144 -11.86 5.42 -10.89
N ARG A 145 -10.58 5.75 -11.09
CA ARG A 145 -9.61 5.92 -9.98
C ARG A 145 -10.03 7.04 -9.03
N GLN A 146 -10.41 8.21 -9.56
CA GLN A 146 -10.88 9.34 -8.75
C GLN A 146 -12.19 9.01 -8.02
N SER A 147 -13.13 8.33 -8.68
CA SER A 147 -14.38 7.87 -8.07
C SER A 147 -14.13 6.90 -6.91
N ARG A 148 -13.22 5.93 -7.08
CA ARG A 148 -12.89 4.95 -6.03
C ARG A 148 -12.32 5.63 -4.79
N ALA A 149 -11.37 6.57 -4.98
CA ALA A 149 -10.79 7.34 -3.87
C ALA A 149 -11.83 8.18 -3.11
N GLN A 150 -12.81 8.79 -3.81
CA GLN A 150 -13.91 9.51 -3.16
C GLN A 150 -14.87 8.58 -2.41
N VAL A 151 -15.22 7.42 -2.97
CA VAL A 151 -16.09 6.43 -2.29
C VAL A 151 -15.40 5.90 -1.02
N GLU A 152 -14.11 5.60 -1.08
CA GLU A 152 -13.34 5.12 0.08
C GLU A 152 -13.25 6.19 1.19
N GLN A 153 -12.93 7.44 0.84
CA GLN A 153 -12.93 8.54 1.82
C GLN A 153 -14.32 8.78 2.44
N LEU A 154 -15.41 8.63 1.67
CA LEU A 154 -16.76 8.76 2.20
C LEU A 154 -17.15 7.61 3.15
N ASP A 155 -16.74 6.36 2.88
CA ASP A 155 -17.02 5.26 3.81
C ASP A 155 -16.17 5.36 5.09
N GLN A 156 -14.94 5.88 4.99
CA GLN A 156 -14.13 6.26 6.16
C GLN A 156 -14.80 7.40 6.96
N ASP A 157 -15.23 8.48 6.31
CA ASP A 157 -15.94 9.61 6.90
C ASP A 157 -17.18 9.16 7.69
N PHE A 158 -18.02 8.30 7.12
CA PHE A 158 -19.22 7.78 7.78
C PHE A 158 -18.92 6.72 8.85
N SER A 159 -17.82 5.98 8.73
CA SER A 159 -17.40 4.99 9.75
C SER A 159 -16.84 5.66 11.01
N ILE A 160 -15.97 6.66 10.85
CA ILE A 160 -15.44 7.48 11.97
C ILE A 160 -16.57 8.21 12.70
N ALA A 161 -17.64 8.55 11.99
CA ALA A 161 -18.78 9.29 12.51
C ALA A 161 -19.80 8.50 13.34
N SER A 162 -19.58 7.22 13.66
CA SER A 162 -20.53 6.42 14.46
C SER A 162 -20.04 6.19 15.90
N PRO A 163 -20.48 6.98 16.91
CA PRO A 163 -20.07 6.79 18.29
C PRO A 163 -20.85 5.67 18.96
N GLU A 164 -20.24 4.99 19.94
CA GLU A 164 -20.95 4.03 20.79
C GLU A 164 -22.11 4.71 21.53
N LEU A 165 -23.29 4.07 21.53
CA LEU A 165 -24.43 4.55 22.32
C LEU A 165 -24.08 4.50 23.82
N PRO A 166 -24.12 5.64 24.55
CA PRO A 166 -23.89 5.64 25.99
C PRO A 166 -24.92 4.75 26.70
N ARG A 167 -24.46 3.90 27.62
CA ARG A 167 -25.34 3.19 28.54
C ARG A 167 -26.04 4.21 29.44
N ALA A 168 -27.32 4.46 29.17
CA ALA A 168 -28.18 5.22 30.07
C ALA A 168 -28.26 4.49 31.42
N LEU A 169 -28.18 5.26 32.51
CA LEU A 169 -28.30 4.75 33.87
C LEU A 169 -29.76 4.47 34.19
N ASP A 170 -30.04 3.31 34.80
CA ASP A 170 -31.30 3.08 35.49
C ASP A 170 -31.36 3.95 36.76
N GLU A 171 -32.31 4.89 36.86
CA GLU A 171 -32.88 5.27 38.15
C GLU A 171 -34.31 5.83 38.02
N ASP A 172 -35.19 5.27 38.86
CA ASP A 172 -36.60 5.52 39.14
C ASP A 172 -37.44 6.54 38.32
N ASN A 173 -38.53 6.01 37.75
CA ASN A 173 -39.85 6.45 38.21
C ASN A 173 -40.87 5.28 38.23
N LYS A 174 -41.71 5.27 39.26
CA LYS A 174 -42.83 4.32 39.46
C LYS A 174 -44.14 5.11 39.62
N GLU A 175 -45.23 4.37 39.80
CA GLU A 175 -46.61 4.86 39.96
C GLU A 175 -47.25 5.31 38.62
N ASP A 176 -48.42 4.79 38.20
CA ASP A 176 -49.23 3.70 38.77
C ASP A 176 -50.20 3.09 37.73
N ALA A 177 -51.11 2.23 38.19
CA ALA A 177 -52.32 1.71 37.53
C ALA A 177 -52.20 0.47 36.61
N GLN A 178 -52.19 -0.70 37.25
CA GLN A 178 -52.97 -1.87 36.79
C GLN A 178 -54.49 -1.61 37.00
N PRO A 179 -55.44 -2.38 36.38
CA PRO A 179 -55.29 -3.79 36.02
C PRO A 179 -55.83 -4.28 34.67
N SER A 180 -55.35 -5.49 34.36
CA SER A 180 -55.87 -6.54 33.46
C SER A 180 -57.34 -6.96 33.80
N PRO A 181 -58.05 -7.92 33.12
CA PRO A 181 -57.49 -9.23 32.71
C PRO A 181 -58.18 -10.02 31.55
N GLU A 182 -57.72 -11.29 31.37
CA GLU A 182 -58.38 -12.47 30.74
C GLU A 182 -58.62 -12.54 29.21
N LEU A 183 -58.60 -13.70 28.51
CA LEU A 183 -58.06 -15.08 28.72
C LEU A 183 -58.05 -15.87 27.37
N GLU A 184 -57.16 -16.88 27.25
CA GLU A 184 -57.33 -18.18 26.53
C GLU A 184 -57.65 -18.28 24.99
N SER A 185 -57.55 -19.45 24.31
CA SER A 185 -56.58 -20.60 24.32
C SER A 185 -56.89 -21.64 23.18
N THR A 186 -56.14 -22.76 23.13
CA THR A 186 -56.34 -24.05 22.40
C THR A 186 -55.91 -24.26 20.92
N SER A 187 -54.84 -25.07 20.72
CA SER A 187 -54.80 -26.51 20.26
C SER A 187 -55.63 -26.99 19.04
N PRO A 188 -55.43 -28.22 18.47
CA PRO A 188 -54.55 -29.38 18.81
C PRO A 188 -53.67 -29.90 17.61
N GLY A 189 -52.87 -30.98 17.66
CA GLY A 189 -52.43 -31.88 18.76
C GLY A 189 -52.67 -33.39 18.52
N GLN A 190 -51.62 -34.25 18.59
CA GLN A 190 -51.70 -35.72 18.82
C GLN A 190 -50.33 -36.35 19.18
N GLY A 191 -50.35 -37.42 20.00
CA GLY A 191 -49.20 -38.30 20.34
C GLY A 191 -49.38 -39.72 19.77
N PRO A 192 -48.87 -40.84 20.37
CA PRO A 192 -48.48 -41.01 21.79
C PRO A 192 -47.19 -41.85 22.09
N SER A 193 -46.84 -41.96 23.39
CA SER A 193 -46.14 -43.10 24.10
C SER A 193 -44.76 -43.61 23.61
N SER A 194 -43.80 -44.04 24.45
CA SER A 194 -43.60 -44.09 25.92
C SER A 194 -42.15 -44.63 26.18
N ASP A 195 -41.57 -44.91 27.37
CA ASP A 195 -42.00 -44.98 28.79
C ASP A 195 -40.98 -44.24 29.72
N SER A 196 -40.36 -44.92 30.71
CA SER A 196 -39.50 -44.42 31.83
C SER A 196 -38.81 -45.64 32.51
N PRO A 197 -38.15 -45.61 33.71
CA PRO A 197 -37.76 -44.52 34.62
C PRO A 197 -36.30 -44.64 35.18
N ASP A 198 -36.06 -44.02 36.35
CA ASP A 198 -34.93 -44.13 37.32
C ASP A 198 -33.55 -43.56 36.87
N SER A 199 -32.89 -42.58 37.52
CA SER A 199 -32.64 -42.23 38.95
C SER A 199 -31.49 -43.05 39.60
N ASP A 200 -30.58 -42.51 40.42
CA ASP A 200 -30.47 -41.16 41.02
C ASP A 200 -29.02 -40.87 41.53
N GLN A 201 -28.72 -39.61 41.94
CA GLN A 201 -27.65 -39.21 42.90
C GLN A 201 -26.15 -39.48 42.54
N GLU A 202 -25.11 -38.87 43.15
CA GLU A 202 -24.95 -37.64 43.98
C GLU A 202 -23.54 -37.03 43.78
N GLN A 203 -23.27 -35.83 44.33
CA GLN A 203 -21.92 -35.20 44.39
C GLN A 203 -21.40 -35.10 45.84
N LYS A 204 -20.10 -35.34 46.12
CA LYS A 204 -19.30 -34.70 47.21
C LYS A 204 -17.78 -35.00 47.23
N THR A 205 -17.00 -34.01 46.75
CA THR A 205 -15.79 -33.39 47.38
C THR A 205 -14.72 -34.17 48.20
N LYS A 206 -13.44 -33.83 47.90
CA LYS A 206 -12.18 -33.93 48.73
C LYS A 206 -11.63 -35.36 48.94
N LYS A 207 -10.30 -35.62 49.00
CA LYS A 207 -9.19 -34.86 49.60
C LYS A 207 -7.77 -35.35 49.14
N ASP A 208 -6.75 -34.50 49.30
CA ASP A 208 -5.30 -34.72 49.62
C ASP A 208 -4.42 -35.89 49.08
N LEU A 209 -3.20 -35.50 48.65
CA LEU A 209 -1.86 -36.15 48.73
C LEU A 209 -1.47 -37.41 47.91
N SER A 210 -0.66 -37.15 46.87
CA SER A 210 0.66 -37.77 46.54
C SER A 210 0.96 -39.28 46.74
N LEU A 211 1.39 -39.96 45.67
CA LEU A 211 2.74 -40.57 45.53
C LEU A 211 2.91 -41.40 44.24
N SER A 212 3.85 -41.01 43.37
CA SER A 212 4.70 -41.94 42.60
C SER A 212 5.88 -41.18 41.96
N THR A 213 7.09 -41.70 42.09
CA THR A 213 8.31 -41.13 41.49
C THR A 213 8.98 -42.13 40.57
N ALA A 214 9.31 -41.70 39.35
CA ALA A 214 10.28 -42.35 38.47
C ALA A 214 11.36 -41.32 38.09
N VAL A 215 12.63 -41.73 38.06
CA VAL A 215 13.79 -40.82 37.98
C VAL A 215 14.69 -41.15 36.79
N VAL A 216 15.21 -40.09 36.17
CA VAL A 216 16.10 -40.09 35.00
C VAL A 216 17.52 -40.54 35.34
N PRO A 217 18.23 -41.23 34.43
CA PRO A 217 19.69 -41.17 34.34
C PRO A 217 20.18 -40.54 33.02
N LYS A 218 21.27 -39.77 33.10
CA LYS A 218 22.01 -39.21 31.95
C LYS A 218 22.94 -40.24 31.28
N LYS A 219 23.35 -39.93 30.04
CA LYS A 219 24.69 -40.10 29.42
C LYS A 219 24.76 -39.12 28.24
N GLU A 220 25.78 -38.29 27.98
CA GLU A 220 27.25 -38.35 28.13
C GLU A 220 27.92 -39.44 27.28
N PHE A 221 28.65 -39.01 26.24
CA PHE A 221 29.38 -39.86 25.29
C PHE A 221 30.62 -39.16 24.69
N SER A 222 31.81 -39.69 24.98
CA SER A 222 33.12 -39.39 24.38
C SER A 222 34.20 -40.17 25.14
N PRO A 223 35.39 -40.49 24.60
CA PRO A 223 35.83 -40.60 23.19
C PRO A 223 36.05 -42.14 22.86
N THR A 224 36.91 -42.67 21.98
CA THR A 224 38.18 -42.21 21.35
C THR A 224 38.58 -43.03 20.11
N GLU A 225 39.30 -42.38 19.16
CA GLU A 225 40.39 -42.89 18.26
C GLU A 225 40.19 -44.19 17.44
N LYS A 226 40.40 -44.23 16.11
CA LYS A 226 41.65 -43.88 15.36
C LYS A 226 41.34 -43.49 13.90
N GLU A 227 41.85 -42.37 13.37
CA GLU A 227 43.18 -42.12 12.74
C GLU A 227 43.34 -42.63 11.29
N SER A 228 43.30 -41.70 10.33
CA SER A 228 44.11 -41.70 9.09
C SER A 228 44.15 -40.27 8.52
N GLU A 229 45.33 -39.79 8.10
CA GLU A 229 45.63 -38.37 7.84
C GLU A 229 45.46 -37.96 6.34
N SER A 230 45.79 -36.71 6.02
CA SER A 230 45.55 -36.04 4.73
C SER A 230 46.83 -35.49 4.04
N GLU A 231 46.67 -34.94 2.82
CA GLU A 231 47.67 -34.18 2.01
C GLU A 231 48.70 -35.01 1.19
N PRO A 232 49.42 -34.42 0.19
CA PRO A 232 48.84 -33.80 -1.01
C PRO A 232 49.60 -34.07 -2.36
N VAL A 233 48.96 -33.75 -3.51
CA VAL A 233 49.51 -33.15 -4.78
C VAL A 233 50.81 -33.75 -5.40
N PRO A 234 50.81 -34.22 -6.69
CA PRO A 234 50.96 -33.30 -7.83
C PRO A 234 50.31 -33.69 -9.19
N LEU A 235 50.46 -32.79 -10.18
CA LEU A 235 50.10 -32.97 -11.60
C LEU A 235 51.15 -33.81 -12.36
N SER A 236 50.76 -34.42 -13.49
CA SER A 236 51.37 -34.22 -14.83
C SER A 236 50.85 -35.21 -15.90
N GLU A 237 50.16 -34.65 -16.90
CA GLU A 237 50.16 -34.90 -18.38
C GLU A 237 50.41 -36.28 -19.05
N GLU A 238 50.01 -36.33 -20.33
CA GLU A 238 50.51 -37.21 -21.42
C GLU A 238 50.17 -38.71 -21.43
N HIS A 239 49.08 -39.10 -22.11
CA HIS A 239 49.17 -39.61 -23.50
C HIS A 239 47.82 -39.81 -24.23
N GLU A 240 47.91 -39.84 -25.57
CA GLU A 240 46.82 -39.84 -26.56
C GLU A 240 46.30 -41.28 -26.90
N PRO A 241 45.43 -41.54 -27.91
CA PRO A 241 44.20 -42.31 -27.70
C PRO A 241 44.20 -43.72 -28.31
N THR A 242 43.16 -44.51 -28.01
CA THR A 242 42.85 -45.72 -28.78
C THR A 242 41.34 -45.90 -29.01
N HIS A 243 40.92 -46.05 -30.27
CA HIS A 243 39.54 -46.37 -30.62
C HIS A 243 39.09 -47.72 -30.03
N ILE A 244 37.91 -47.73 -29.42
CA ILE A 244 37.02 -48.91 -29.38
C ILE A 244 35.67 -48.48 -29.95
N GLN A 245 35.25 -49.10 -31.05
CA GLN A 245 33.90 -48.91 -31.58
C GLN A 245 32.90 -49.60 -30.65
N THR A 246 31.96 -48.85 -30.09
CA THR A 246 30.73 -49.40 -29.49
C THR A 246 29.56 -49.24 -30.47
N VAL A 247 28.71 -50.26 -30.51
CA VAL A 247 27.66 -50.43 -31.52
C VAL A 247 26.47 -49.52 -31.22
N LEU A 248 25.96 -48.79 -32.23
CA LEU A 248 24.68 -48.09 -32.10
C LEU A 248 23.54 -49.09 -31.82
N PRO A 249 22.75 -48.92 -30.75
CA PRO A 249 21.45 -49.58 -30.67
C PRO A 249 20.49 -48.92 -31.67
N GLU A 250 19.68 -49.73 -32.36
CA GLU A 250 18.62 -49.22 -33.23
C GLU A 250 17.55 -48.46 -32.41
N PRO A 251 16.97 -47.38 -32.93
CA PRO A 251 15.99 -46.57 -32.20
C PRO A 251 14.71 -47.36 -31.97
N LYS A 252 14.35 -47.53 -30.69
CA LYS A 252 12.98 -47.91 -30.31
C LYS A 252 12.05 -46.71 -30.52
N PRO A 253 10.76 -46.93 -30.83
CA PRO A 253 9.78 -45.85 -30.83
C PRO A 253 9.75 -45.15 -29.47
N LEU A 254 9.66 -43.82 -29.50
CA LEU A 254 9.68 -42.96 -28.32
C LEU A 254 8.34 -43.09 -27.57
N SER A 255 8.36 -43.77 -26.43
CA SER A 255 7.32 -43.59 -25.41
C SER A 255 7.31 -42.13 -24.93
N LEU A 256 6.12 -41.61 -24.60
CA LEU A 256 5.94 -40.31 -23.95
C LEU A 256 6.99 -40.08 -22.85
N ARG A 257 7.92 -39.14 -23.10
CA ARG A 257 8.85 -38.61 -22.10
C ARG A 257 8.14 -37.50 -21.34
N SER A 258 8.42 -37.39 -20.04
CA SER A 258 7.98 -36.24 -19.24
C SER A 258 8.76 -34.98 -19.61
N VAL A 259 8.16 -33.81 -19.36
CA VAL A 259 8.79 -32.50 -19.58
C VAL A 259 10.12 -32.38 -18.84
N GLN A 260 10.25 -32.93 -17.63
CA GLN A 260 11.52 -32.93 -16.89
C GLN A 260 12.61 -33.75 -17.61
N GLU A 261 12.29 -34.95 -18.10
CA GLU A 261 13.28 -35.81 -18.78
C GLU A 261 13.81 -35.15 -20.05
N VAL A 262 12.95 -34.48 -20.83
CA VAL A 262 13.39 -33.75 -22.03
C VAL A 262 14.14 -32.47 -21.66
N ALA A 263 13.71 -31.74 -20.63
CA ALA A 263 14.42 -30.56 -20.14
C ALA A 263 15.82 -30.87 -19.60
N SER A 264 16.02 -32.04 -18.96
CA SER A 264 17.34 -32.52 -18.56
C SER A 264 18.20 -32.97 -19.75
N LEU A 265 17.64 -33.68 -20.74
CA LEU A 265 18.38 -34.02 -21.97
C LEU A 265 18.85 -32.78 -22.71
N LEU A 266 18.04 -31.71 -22.75
CA LEU A 266 18.39 -30.41 -23.29
C LEU A 266 19.51 -29.68 -22.52
N GLN A 267 19.95 -30.16 -21.34
CA GLN A 267 21.17 -29.65 -20.68
C GLN A 267 22.45 -30.30 -21.24
N GLU A 268 22.34 -31.45 -21.90
CA GLU A 268 23.46 -32.18 -22.51
C GLU A 268 23.53 -31.97 -24.04
N ASP A 269 22.38 -31.85 -24.71
CA ASP A 269 22.28 -31.65 -26.17
C ASP A 269 21.15 -30.67 -26.55
N GLU A 270 21.52 -29.45 -26.96
CA GLU A 270 20.59 -28.41 -27.44
C GLU A 270 20.20 -28.55 -28.93
N SER A 271 20.13 -29.77 -29.45
CA SER A 271 19.64 -30.05 -30.81
C SER A 271 18.17 -29.64 -30.98
N ASP A 272 17.79 -29.22 -32.20
CA ASP A 272 16.42 -28.75 -32.46
C ASP A 272 15.38 -29.87 -32.31
N GLU A 273 15.76 -31.15 -32.54
CA GLU A 273 14.90 -32.32 -32.28
C GLU A 273 14.50 -32.41 -30.79
N ASN A 274 15.42 -32.09 -29.86
CA ASN A 274 15.13 -32.08 -28.43
C ASN A 274 14.26 -30.87 -28.03
N TRP A 275 14.42 -29.70 -28.68
CA TRP A 275 13.56 -28.53 -28.46
C TRP A 275 12.14 -28.74 -28.99
N GLU A 276 11.99 -29.36 -30.16
CA GLU A 276 10.70 -29.80 -30.69
C GLU A 276 10.04 -30.82 -29.74
N SER A 277 10.79 -31.81 -29.24
CA SER A 277 10.30 -32.76 -28.23
C SER A 277 9.88 -32.07 -26.92
N LEU A 278 10.55 -31.01 -26.47
CA LEU A 278 10.12 -30.26 -25.29
C LEU A 278 8.79 -29.55 -25.54
N GLY A 279 8.59 -28.95 -26.71
CA GLY A 279 7.31 -28.34 -27.11
C GLY A 279 6.16 -29.36 -27.11
N TRP A 280 6.36 -30.54 -27.70
CA TRP A 280 5.36 -31.61 -27.64
C TRP A 280 5.16 -32.18 -26.23
N SER A 281 6.19 -32.19 -25.39
CA SER A 281 6.08 -32.58 -23.98
C SER A 281 5.18 -31.61 -23.19
N LEU A 282 5.39 -30.30 -23.36
CA LEU A 282 4.57 -29.26 -22.71
C LEU A 282 3.11 -29.34 -23.14
N LEU A 283 2.84 -29.61 -24.42
CA LEU A 283 1.48 -29.82 -24.92
C LEU A 283 0.83 -31.12 -24.41
N ALA A 284 1.62 -32.17 -24.12
CA ALA A 284 1.13 -33.41 -23.51
C ALA A 284 0.83 -33.25 -22.01
N GLU A 285 1.61 -32.43 -21.29
CA GLU A 285 1.36 -32.03 -19.89
C GLU A 285 0.39 -30.82 -19.77
N ASP A 286 -0.16 -30.36 -20.90
CA ASP A 286 -1.18 -29.29 -21.05
C ASP A 286 -0.72 -27.85 -20.75
N ASP A 287 0.58 -27.61 -20.56
CA ASP A 287 1.20 -26.30 -20.30
C ASP A 287 1.31 -25.46 -21.60
N LEU A 288 0.16 -25.02 -22.12
CA LEU A 288 0.05 -24.21 -23.33
C LEU A 288 0.75 -22.85 -23.21
N ALA A 289 0.77 -22.25 -22.03
CA ALA A 289 1.48 -21.00 -21.80
C ALA A 289 3.01 -21.19 -21.83
N GLY A 290 3.51 -22.32 -21.30
CA GLY A 290 4.92 -22.69 -21.41
C GLY A 290 5.31 -23.01 -22.85
N ALA A 291 4.47 -23.75 -23.58
CA ALA A 291 4.66 -24.02 -25.01
C ALA A 291 4.66 -22.73 -25.85
N TYR A 292 3.78 -21.77 -25.55
CA TYR A 292 3.73 -20.46 -26.21
C TYR A 292 5.04 -19.68 -26.05
N TRP A 293 5.53 -19.50 -24.81
CA TRP A 293 6.76 -18.75 -24.56
C TRP A 293 8.01 -19.47 -25.09
N LEU A 294 8.03 -20.81 -25.06
CA LEU A 294 9.05 -21.59 -25.75
C LEU A 294 9.05 -21.30 -27.26
N ALA A 295 7.87 -21.31 -27.88
CA ALA A 295 7.73 -21.05 -29.31
C ALA A 295 8.12 -19.62 -29.71
N CYS A 296 7.76 -18.60 -28.92
CA CYS A 296 8.23 -17.22 -29.11
C CYS A 296 9.76 -17.15 -29.02
N SER A 297 10.35 -17.76 -27.99
CA SER A 297 11.79 -17.73 -27.74
C SER A 297 12.60 -18.43 -28.83
N LEU A 298 12.15 -19.61 -29.29
CA LEU A 298 12.76 -20.32 -30.43
C LEU A 298 12.65 -19.52 -31.73
N LYS A 299 11.51 -18.86 -31.97
CA LYS A 299 11.28 -17.97 -33.13
C LYS A 299 12.21 -16.74 -33.10
N ALA A 300 12.38 -16.11 -31.93
CA ALA A 300 13.32 -15.00 -31.72
C ALA A 300 14.80 -15.44 -31.89
N ALA A 301 15.15 -16.65 -31.42
CA ALA A 301 16.46 -17.26 -31.61
C ALA A 301 16.72 -17.81 -33.03
N GLY A 302 15.72 -17.77 -33.93
CA GLY A 302 15.84 -18.25 -35.31
C GLY A 302 15.93 -19.77 -35.48
N ARG A 303 15.51 -20.54 -34.47
CA ARG A 303 15.42 -22.01 -34.49
C ARG A 303 14.11 -22.50 -35.13
N ASN A 304 14.02 -23.81 -35.39
CA ASN A 304 12.75 -24.46 -35.68
C ASN A 304 11.75 -24.29 -34.53
N VAL A 305 10.45 -24.29 -34.86
CA VAL A 305 9.36 -24.15 -33.90
C VAL A 305 8.31 -25.24 -34.20
N PRO A 306 7.92 -26.10 -33.23
CA PRO A 306 7.03 -27.24 -33.51
C PRO A 306 5.58 -26.84 -33.78
N VAL A 307 5.11 -25.73 -33.18
CA VAL A 307 3.78 -25.14 -33.40
C VAL A 307 3.89 -23.62 -33.35
N SER A 308 3.27 -22.93 -34.30
CA SER A 308 3.23 -21.46 -34.38
C SER A 308 2.74 -20.80 -33.06
N PRO A 309 3.45 -19.79 -32.50
CA PRO A 309 3.02 -19.11 -31.28
C PRO A 309 1.61 -18.51 -31.37
N GLU A 310 1.26 -18.00 -32.55
CA GLU A 310 -0.06 -17.44 -32.86
C GLU A 310 -1.18 -18.47 -32.66
N LEU A 311 -0.94 -19.73 -33.07
CA LEU A 311 -1.88 -20.83 -32.86
C LEU A 311 -1.96 -21.22 -31.37
N LEU A 312 -0.83 -21.32 -30.68
CA LEU A 312 -0.78 -21.66 -29.25
C LEU A 312 -1.53 -20.63 -28.39
N ALA A 313 -1.31 -19.34 -28.65
CA ALA A 313 -2.03 -18.25 -27.99
C ALA A 313 -3.55 -18.35 -28.20
N VAL A 314 -4.00 -18.64 -29.43
CA VAL A 314 -5.43 -18.77 -29.74
C VAL A 314 -6.06 -20.04 -29.14
N ILE A 315 -5.33 -21.16 -29.01
CA ILE A 315 -5.82 -22.35 -28.28
C ILE A 315 -6.04 -22.01 -26.80
N GLN A 316 -5.11 -21.32 -26.16
CA GLN A 316 -5.27 -20.96 -24.75
C GLN A 316 -6.38 -19.91 -24.56
N ALA A 317 -6.46 -18.91 -25.44
CA ALA A 317 -7.55 -17.94 -25.45
C ALA A 317 -8.92 -18.61 -25.67
N SER A 318 -9.01 -19.67 -26.50
CA SER A 318 -10.27 -20.40 -26.73
C SER A 318 -10.76 -21.17 -25.50
N ARG A 319 -9.84 -21.63 -24.64
CA ARG A 319 -10.12 -22.23 -23.33
C ARG A 319 -10.58 -21.21 -22.29
N TRP A 320 -10.09 -19.97 -22.40
CA TRP A 320 -10.40 -18.87 -21.50
C TRP A 320 -11.66 -18.07 -21.85
N LEU A 321 -12.07 -18.08 -23.13
CA LEU A 321 -13.22 -17.34 -23.65
C LEU A 321 -14.55 -17.71 -22.98
N GLU A 322 -15.09 -16.84 -22.14
CA GLU A 322 -16.44 -16.94 -21.58
C GLU A 322 -17.47 -16.21 -22.46
N ASN A 323 -18.75 -16.31 -22.10
CA ASN A 323 -19.86 -15.76 -22.89
C ASN A 323 -19.91 -14.22 -22.92
N ASP A 324 -19.25 -13.56 -21.96
CA ASP A 324 -19.33 -12.11 -21.72
C ASP A 324 -17.94 -11.42 -21.75
N THR A 325 -16.86 -12.14 -22.11
CA THR A 325 -15.48 -11.60 -22.14
C THR A 325 -15.10 -11.01 -23.50
N ASP A 326 -15.53 -9.77 -23.75
CA ASP A 326 -15.26 -9.05 -25.02
C ASP A 326 -13.76 -8.80 -25.30
N SER A 327 -12.90 -8.65 -24.27
CA SER A 327 -11.46 -8.35 -24.45
C SER A 327 -10.69 -9.52 -25.10
N LEU A 328 -10.78 -10.72 -24.54
CA LEU A 328 -10.16 -11.92 -25.12
C LEU A 328 -10.68 -12.20 -26.54
N ALA A 329 -11.96 -11.91 -26.80
CA ALA A 329 -12.55 -12.07 -28.13
C ALA A 329 -12.03 -11.01 -29.13
N PHE A 330 -11.67 -9.81 -28.68
CA PHE A 330 -10.96 -8.81 -29.48
C PHE A 330 -9.53 -9.26 -29.80
N ASP A 331 -8.76 -9.71 -28.81
CA ASP A 331 -7.36 -10.14 -28.99
C ASP A 331 -7.26 -11.34 -29.95
N ILE A 332 -8.12 -12.36 -29.78
CA ILE A 332 -8.26 -13.47 -30.74
C ILE A 332 -8.51 -12.93 -32.15
N ARG A 333 -9.45 -11.99 -32.29
CA ARG A 333 -9.82 -11.42 -33.59
C ARG A 333 -8.67 -10.64 -34.22
N GLN A 334 -7.85 -9.95 -33.43
CA GLN A 334 -6.67 -9.26 -33.92
C GLN A 334 -5.69 -10.27 -34.52
N ILE A 335 -5.31 -11.31 -33.77
CA ILE A 335 -4.44 -12.39 -34.25
C ILE A 335 -4.99 -13.02 -35.54
N VAL A 336 -6.28 -13.37 -35.58
CA VAL A 336 -6.96 -13.95 -36.76
C VAL A 336 -6.99 -13.00 -37.97
N SER A 337 -6.84 -11.68 -37.77
CA SER A 337 -6.81 -10.67 -38.83
C SER A 337 -5.41 -10.29 -39.32
N GLU A 338 -4.39 -10.46 -38.47
CA GLU A 338 -2.99 -10.18 -38.77
C GLU A 338 -2.27 -11.43 -39.32
N TRP A 339 -2.71 -12.62 -38.90
CA TRP A 339 -2.13 -13.92 -39.28
C TRP A 339 -3.07 -14.68 -40.22
N GLU A 340 -2.82 -14.58 -41.54
CA GLU A 340 -3.54 -15.35 -42.55
C GLU A 340 -3.18 -16.86 -42.49
N TRP A 341 -3.94 -17.62 -41.71
CA TRP A 341 -3.87 -19.08 -41.68
C TRP A 341 -4.21 -19.69 -43.06
N GLY A 342 -3.17 -20.04 -43.82
CA GLY A 342 -3.31 -20.84 -45.03
C GLY A 342 -3.42 -22.33 -44.73
N ASN A 343 -4.20 -23.08 -45.53
CA ASN A 343 -4.38 -24.55 -45.43
C ASN A 343 -3.09 -25.38 -45.71
N GLN A 344 -1.89 -24.83 -45.52
CA GLN A 344 -0.59 -25.47 -45.76
C GLN A 344 0.09 -26.01 -44.50
N GLY A 345 -0.38 -25.64 -43.30
CA GLY A 345 0.15 -26.16 -42.02
C GLY A 345 0.10 -27.70 -41.91
N THR A 346 0.84 -28.25 -40.95
CA THR A 346 0.98 -29.71 -40.75
C THR A 346 -0.36 -30.39 -40.40
N THR A 347 -0.41 -31.73 -40.44
CA THR A 347 -1.60 -32.49 -40.01
C THR A 347 -1.97 -32.18 -38.56
N SER A 348 -0.95 -32.06 -37.70
CA SER A 348 -1.05 -31.74 -36.28
C SER A 348 -1.52 -30.30 -36.06
N GLU A 349 -0.93 -29.34 -36.78
CA GLU A 349 -1.37 -27.94 -36.79
C GLU A 349 -2.85 -27.79 -37.17
N ARG A 350 -3.39 -28.58 -38.11
CA ARG A 350 -4.83 -28.56 -38.46
C ARG A 350 -5.74 -29.17 -37.39
N LEU A 351 -5.26 -30.13 -36.62
CA LEU A 351 -5.98 -30.69 -35.47
C LEU A 351 -5.93 -29.74 -34.26
N LEU A 352 -4.86 -28.97 -34.13
CA LEU A 352 -4.73 -27.88 -33.17
C LEU A 352 -5.59 -26.66 -33.56
N SER A 353 -5.70 -26.30 -34.85
CA SER A 353 -6.62 -25.25 -35.31
C SER A 353 -8.09 -25.65 -35.15
N LEU A 354 -8.40 -26.96 -35.23
CA LEU A 354 -9.70 -27.50 -34.83
C LEU A 354 -9.95 -27.28 -33.33
N ALA A 355 -9.00 -27.64 -32.46
CA ALA A 355 -9.12 -27.41 -31.02
C ALA A 355 -9.31 -25.91 -30.67
N ALA A 356 -8.57 -25.03 -31.36
CA ALA A 356 -8.68 -23.58 -31.25
C ALA A 356 -10.07 -23.03 -31.64
N SER A 357 -10.67 -23.56 -32.72
CA SER A 357 -11.88 -22.99 -33.33
C SER A 357 -13.20 -23.56 -32.79
N LEU A 358 -13.21 -24.75 -32.19
CA LEU A 358 -14.43 -25.45 -31.72
C LEU A 358 -15.31 -24.61 -30.78
N ARG A 359 -14.76 -24.11 -29.65
CA ARG A 359 -15.51 -23.34 -28.65
C ARG A 359 -15.84 -21.90 -29.10
N PRO A 360 -14.91 -21.11 -29.67
CA PRO A 360 -15.22 -19.76 -30.15
C PRO A 360 -16.26 -19.72 -31.27
N SER A 361 -16.35 -20.75 -32.12
CA SER A 361 -17.41 -20.86 -33.14
C SER A 361 -18.83 -20.98 -32.54
N LEU A 362 -18.95 -21.38 -31.27
CA LEU A 362 -20.22 -21.44 -30.55
C LEU A 362 -20.45 -20.16 -29.72
N VAL A 363 -19.41 -19.62 -29.08
CA VAL A 363 -19.52 -18.49 -28.12
C VAL A 363 -19.34 -17.12 -28.78
N ALA A 364 -18.24 -16.91 -29.50
CA ALA A 364 -17.84 -15.61 -30.02
C ALA A 364 -17.58 -15.68 -31.54
N GLN A 365 -18.65 -15.91 -32.31
CA GLN A 365 -18.60 -16.02 -33.78
C GLN A 365 -17.96 -14.79 -34.46
N HIS A 366 -17.95 -13.63 -33.80
CA HIS A 366 -17.32 -12.40 -34.27
C HIS A 366 -15.78 -12.43 -34.26
N THR A 367 -15.15 -13.42 -33.61
CA THR A 367 -13.69 -13.64 -33.62
C THR A 367 -13.14 -14.01 -35.00
N GLY A 368 -14.00 -14.52 -35.89
CA GLY A 368 -13.61 -15.01 -37.22
C GLY A 368 -13.18 -16.48 -37.27
N LEU A 369 -12.91 -17.13 -36.12
CA LEU A 369 -12.39 -18.50 -36.03
C LEU A 369 -13.25 -19.61 -36.68
N VAL A 370 -14.50 -19.30 -37.07
CA VAL A 370 -15.34 -20.19 -37.89
C VAL A 370 -14.66 -20.53 -39.24
N SER A 371 -13.75 -19.67 -39.73
CA SER A 371 -12.94 -19.94 -40.93
C SER A 371 -11.84 -21.00 -40.73
N TRP A 372 -11.39 -21.22 -39.49
CA TRP A 372 -10.32 -22.19 -39.15
C TRP A 372 -10.86 -23.62 -38.91
N LEU A 373 -12.19 -23.80 -38.92
CA LEU A 373 -12.82 -25.13 -38.87
C LEU A 373 -12.50 -25.90 -40.18
N PRO A 374 -11.76 -27.02 -40.13
CA PRO A 374 -11.33 -27.75 -41.33
C PRO A 374 -12.52 -28.34 -42.12
N GLN A 375 -12.34 -28.58 -43.42
CA GLN A 375 -13.34 -29.25 -44.26
C GLN A 375 -13.57 -30.69 -43.77
N ARG A 376 -14.74 -31.27 -44.07
CA ARG A 376 -15.12 -32.60 -43.56
C ARG A 376 -14.18 -33.70 -44.06
N GLU A 377 -13.59 -33.46 -45.23
CA GLU A 377 -12.65 -34.28 -45.97
C GLU A 377 -11.20 -34.17 -45.45
N GLU A 378 -10.88 -33.11 -44.68
CA GLU A 378 -9.53 -32.83 -44.15
C GLU A 378 -9.26 -33.50 -42.79
N VAL A 379 -10.30 -34.02 -42.12
CA VAL A 379 -10.23 -34.67 -40.80
C VAL A 379 -10.89 -36.06 -40.80
N ASN A 380 -10.68 -36.84 -39.73
CA ASN A 380 -11.33 -38.15 -39.57
C ASN A 380 -12.88 -38.03 -39.71
N PRO A 381 -13.58 -38.93 -40.42
CA PRO A 381 -15.02 -38.79 -40.69
C PRO A 381 -15.92 -38.56 -39.46
N VAL A 382 -15.49 -39.01 -38.27
CA VAL A 382 -16.19 -38.75 -37.00
C VAL A 382 -15.99 -37.29 -36.55
N LEU A 383 -14.74 -36.82 -36.50
CA LEU A 383 -14.41 -35.42 -36.21
C LEU A 383 -15.05 -34.48 -37.24
N GLY A 384 -15.02 -34.82 -38.52
CA GLY A 384 -15.69 -34.06 -39.58
C GLY A 384 -17.21 -33.98 -39.41
N THR A 385 -17.84 -34.92 -38.67
CA THR A 385 -19.26 -34.87 -38.36
C THR A 385 -19.55 -33.98 -37.14
N LEU A 386 -18.64 -33.94 -36.15
CA LEU A 386 -18.66 -32.94 -35.07
C LEU A 386 -18.45 -31.51 -35.62
N VAL A 387 -17.46 -31.31 -36.49
CA VAL A 387 -17.18 -30.04 -37.15
C VAL A 387 -18.39 -29.53 -37.93
N GLU A 388 -19.07 -30.39 -38.68
CA GLU A 388 -20.23 -29.97 -39.46
C GLU A 388 -21.44 -29.62 -38.57
N ALA A 389 -21.58 -30.24 -37.39
CA ALA A 389 -22.59 -29.84 -36.40
C ALA A 389 -22.31 -28.42 -35.85
N VAL A 390 -21.05 -28.13 -35.48
CA VAL A 390 -20.60 -26.81 -35.02
C VAL A 390 -20.73 -25.76 -36.13
N ARG A 391 -20.28 -26.06 -37.36
CA ARG A 391 -20.42 -25.19 -38.54
C ARG A 391 -21.88 -24.89 -38.87
N THR A 392 -22.77 -25.89 -38.80
CA THR A 392 -24.22 -25.68 -38.99
C THR A 392 -24.75 -24.66 -37.98
N PHE A 393 -24.41 -24.81 -36.69
CA PHE A 393 -24.86 -23.88 -35.65
C PHE A 393 -24.28 -22.47 -35.87
N ALA A 394 -22.97 -22.35 -36.14
CA ALA A 394 -22.33 -21.07 -36.44
C ALA A 394 -22.97 -20.35 -37.64
N SER A 395 -23.40 -21.09 -38.67
CA SER A 395 -24.09 -20.53 -39.84
C SER A 395 -25.47 -19.91 -39.54
N ALA A 396 -26.06 -20.19 -38.37
CA ALA A 396 -27.31 -19.56 -37.94
C ALA A 396 -27.11 -18.10 -37.46
N GLY A 397 -25.87 -17.69 -37.18
CA GLY A 397 -25.52 -16.32 -36.80
C GLY A 397 -25.98 -15.93 -35.39
N HIS A 398 -26.05 -16.89 -34.47
CA HIS A 398 -26.40 -16.69 -33.07
C HIS A 398 -25.37 -17.40 -32.17
N SER A 399 -24.78 -16.68 -31.22
CA SER A 399 -23.95 -17.27 -30.17
C SER A 399 -24.80 -18.11 -29.20
N LEU A 400 -24.20 -19.19 -28.68
CA LEU A 400 -24.73 -19.96 -27.55
C LEU A 400 -24.62 -19.14 -26.26
N GLN A 401 -25.73 -18.97 -25.54
CA GLN A 401 -25.77 -18.27 -24.25
C GLN A 401 -26.18 -19.19 -23.10
N SER A 402 -25.77 -18.84 -21.87
CA SER A 402 -26.03 -19.63 -20.66
C SER A 402 -27.53 -19.74 -20.35
N GLU A 403 -28.31 -18.74 -20.76
CA GLU A 403 -29.78 -18.74 -20.70
C GLU A 403 -30.44 -19.72 -21.69
N ASP A 404 -29.81 -19.99 -22.83
CA ASP A 404 -30.36 -20.93 -23.83
C ASP A 404 -30.38 -22.35 -23.25
N MET A 405 -29.28 -22.76 -22.58
CA MET A 405 -29.18 -24.05 -21.91
C MET A 405 -30.21 -24.19 -20.77
N ARG A 406 -30.34 -23.17 -19.91
CA ARG A 406 -31.39 -23.13 -18.87
C ARG A 406 -32.80 -23.22 -19.46
N SER A 407 -33.03 -22.70 -20.67
CA SER A 407 -34.32 -22.77 -21.36
C SER A 407 -34.63 -24.19 -21.86
N VAL A 408 -33.63 -24.91 -22.40
CA VAL A 408 -33.75 -26.32 -22.81
C VAL A 408 -34.03 -27.24 -21.63
N GLU A 409 -33.38 -27.03 -20.49
CA GLU A 409 -33.64 -27.79 -19.25
C GLU A 409 -35.01 -27.44 -18.64
N GLY A 410 -35.33 -26.15 -18.59
CA GLY A 410 -36.61 -25.63 -18.09
C GLY A 410 -37.82 -26.16 -18.87
N GLY A 411 -37.68 -26.42 -20.17
CA GLY A 411 -38.76 -26.94 -21.01
C GLY A 411 -39.36 -28.25 -20.50
N LYS A 412 -38.53 -29.15 -19.94
CA LYS A 412 -38.98 -30.45 -19.39
C LYS A 412 -39.72 -30.30 -18.07
N THR A 413 -39.19 -29.52 -17.12
CA THR A 413 -39.82 -29.31 -15.80
C THR A 413 -41.16 -28.57 -15.89
N HIS A 414 -41.33 -27.66 -16.86
CA HIS A 414 -42.63 -27.01 -17.11
C HIS A 414 -43.72 -28.02 -17.52
N GLU A 415 -43.40 -29.06 -18.31
CA GLU A 415 -44.39 -30.08 -18.68
C GLU A 415 -44.86 -30.91 -17.47
N GLU A 416 -43.95 -31.21 -16.55
CA GLU A 416 -44.25 -31.97 -15.34
C GLU A 416 -45.11 -31.15 -14.36
N GLN A 417 -44.82 -29.85 -14.21
CA GLN A 417 -45.65 -28.94 -13.41
C GLN A 417 -47.06 -28.79 -13.99
N ILE A 418 -47.19 -28.67 -15.33
CA ILE A 418 -48.48 -28.63 -16.02
C ILE A 418 -49.26 -29.94 -15.79
N ARG A 419 -48.58 -31.10 -15.88
CA ARG A 419 -49.15 -32.43 -15.62
C ARG A 419 -49.64 -32.55 -14.17
N ALA A 420 -48.83 -32.13 -13.19
CA ALA A 420 -49.15 -32.16 -11.77
C ALA A 420 -50.36 -31.28 -11.42
N ILE A 421 -50.50 -30.08 -12.00
CA ILE A 421 -51.67 -29.22 -11.79
C ILE A 421 -52.93 -29.81 -12.45
N GLY A 422 -52.80 -30.47 -13.61
CA GLY A 422 -53.88 -31.26 -14.22
C GLY A 422 -54.38 -32.38 -13.29
N GLU A 423 -53.48 -33.06 -12.59
CA GLU A 423 -53.83 -34.10 -11.62
C GLU A 423 -54.42 -33.52 -10.32
N GLN A 424 -53.86 -32.45 -9.76
CA GLN A 424 -54.45 -31.73 -8.62
C GLN A 424 -55.87 -31.24 -8.92
N ALA A 425 -56.10 -30.69 -10.12
CA ALA A 425 -57.43 -30.28 -10.58
C ALA A 425 -58.41 -31.46 -10.67
N ARG A 426 -57.94 -32.64 -11.07
CA ARG A 426 -58.75 -33.87 -11.09
C ARG A 426 -59.11 -34.34 -9.68
N LEU A 427 -58.12 -34.48 -8.80
CA LEU A 427 -58.30 -34.89 -7.40
C LEU A 427 -59.24 -33.93 -6.65
N PHE A 428 -59.12 -32.63 -6.89
CA PHE A 428 -60.05 -31.62 -6.35
C PHE A 428 -61.51 -31.90 -6.75
N LEU A 429 -61.79 -32.20 -8.02
CA LEU A 429 -63.16 -32.51 -8.46
C LEU A 429 -63.68 -33.84 -7.87
N GLU A 430 -62.83 -34.84 -7.74
CA GLU A 430 -63.20 -36.16 -7.20
C GLU A 430 -63.51 -36.06 -5.69
N ASN A 431 -62.66 -35.37 -4.91
CA ASN A 431 -62.87 -35.11 -3.48
C ASN A 431 -64.12 -34.24 -3.20
N ASN A 432 -64.35 -33.19 -3.99
CA ASN A 432 -65.52 -32.32 -3.77
C ASN A 432 -66.86 -32.93 -4.26
N ARG A 433 -66.84 -34.04 -5.01
CA ARG A 433 -68.04 -34.84 -5.32
C ARG A 433 -68.48 -35.72 -4.16
N SER A 434 -67.54 -36.37 -3.48
CA SER A 434 -67.81 -37.28 -2.35
C SER A 434 -68.10 -36.52 -1.05
N SER A 435 -67.52 -35.32 -0.90
CA SER A 435 -67.64 -34.44 0.27
C SER A 435 -69.07 -34.26 0.84
N ARG A 436 -69.12 -34.02 2.15
CA ARG A 436 -70.32 -33.74 2.95
C ARG A 436 -70.03 -32.57 3.90
N LEU A 437 -70.48 -31.37 3.52
CA LEU A 437 -70.38 -30.19 4.38
C LEU A 437 -71.38 -30.28 5.54
N LYS A 438 -71.07 -29.65 6.69
CA LYS A 438 -71.92 -29.66 7.90
C LYS A 438 -73.37 -29.19 7.61
N PHE A 439 -73.57 -28.32 6.62
CA PHE A 439 -74.89 -27.91 6.16
C PHE A 439 -75.32 -28.70 4.89
N LYS A 440 -76.49 -29.36 4.96
CA LYS A 440 -77.01 -30.20 3.86
C LYS A 440 -77.25 -29.41 2.57
N GLY A 441 -77.77 -28.18 2.64
CA GLY A 441 -77.96 -27.32 1.47
C GLY A 441 -76.65 -26.96 0.77
N ALA A 442 -75.60 -26.64 1.54
CA ALA A 442 -74.28 -26.33 0.99
C ALA A 442 -73.65 -27.56 0.32
N THR A 443 -73.88 -28.76 0.85
CA THR A 443 -73.47 -30.03 0.19
C THR A 443 -74.17 -30.21 -1.17
N ALA A 444 -75.45 -29.86 -1.28
CA ALA A 444 -76.17 -29.92 -2.56
C ALA A 444 -75.65 -28.89 -3.57
N VAL A 445 -75.41 -27.64 -3.14
CA VAL A 445 -74.81 -26.58 -3.97
C VAL A 445 -73.42 -26.99 -4.46
N LEU A 446 -72.55 -27.49 -3.58
CA LEU A 446 -71.20 -27.97 -3.96
C LEU A 446 -71.29 -29.08 -5.02
N ARG A 447 -72.16 -30.08 -4.82
CA ARG A 447 -72.35 -31.16 -5.79
C ARG A 447 -72.88 -30.67 -7.14
N ARG A 448 -73.71 -29.62 -7.18
CA ARG A 448 -74.12 -29.00 -8.46
C ARG A 448 -72.96 -28.27 -9.12
N LEU A 449 -72.16 -27.51 -8.37
CA LEU A 449 -70.97 -26.80 -8.86
C LEU A 449 -69.89 -27.74 -9.44
N VAL A 450 -69.79 -28.98 -8.95
CA VAL A 450 -68.80 -30.00 -9.35
C VAL A 450 -69.43 -31.10 -10.26
N SER A 451 -70.72 -30.97 -10.61
CA SER A 451 -71.40 -31.82 -11.60
C SER A 451 -70.89 -31.56 -13.03
N GLN A 452 -71.26 -32.40 -14.01
CA GLN A 452 -70.76 -32.26 -15.40
C GLN A 452 -71.17 -30.94 -16.08
N GLU A 453 -72.24 -30.28 -15.61
CA GLU A 453 -72.68 -28.94 -16.06
C GLU A 453 -72.34 -27.84 -15.04
N GLY A 454 -71.55 -28.18 -14.00
CA GLY A 454 -71.25 -27.31 -12.88
C GLY A 454 -70.09 -26.36 -13.18
N ASP A 455 -70.21 -25.12 -12.68
CA ASP A 455 -69.27 -24.03 -12.99
C ASP A 455 -67.79 -24.39 -12.70
N LEU A 456 -67.52 -25.19 -11.66
CA LEU A 456 -66.16 -25.64 -11.31
C LEU A 456 -65.66 -26.78 -12.18
N HIS A 457 -66.54 -27.68 -12.62
CA HIS A 457 -66.15 -28.71 -13.60
C HIS A 457 -65.85 -28.07 -14.96
N CYS A 458 -66.68 -27.11 -15.39
CA CYS A 458 -66.46 -26.37 -16.64
C CYS A 458 -65.23 -25.44 -16.57
N LEU A 459 -64.77 -25.04 -15.38
CA LEU A 459 -63.49 -24.34 -15.18
C LEU A 459 -62.29 -25.31 -15.29
N LEU A 460 -62.34 -26.47 -14.64
CA LEU A 460 -61.19 -27.39 -14.52
C LEU A 460 -61.09 -28.45 -15.61
N ALA A 461 -62.14 -28.75 -16.38
CA ALA A 461 -62.10 -29.74 -17.45
C ALA A 461 -61.08 -29.43 -18.57
N PRO A 462 -60.83 -28.16 -18.98
CA PRO A 462 -59.73 -27.83 -19.89
C PRO A 462 -58.34 -28.01 -19.27
N VAL A 463 -58.20 -27.69 -17.97
CA VAL A 463 -56.94 -27.84 -17.19
C VAL A 463 -56.53 -29.31 -17.14
N ILE A 464 -57.45 -30.19 -16.74
CA ILE A 464 -57.23 -31.65 -16.62
C ILE A 464 -56.88 -32.30 -17.98
N LYS A 465 -57.36 -31.72 -19.08
CA LYS A 465 -57.08 -32.18 -20.45
C LYS A 465 -55.95 -31.41 -21.15
N ASN A 466 -55.24 -30.56 -20.41
CA ASN A 466 -54.19 -29.66 -20.89
C ASN A 466 -54.52 -28.92 -22.21
N LYS A 467 -55.74 -28.39 -22.31
CA LYS A 467 -56.25 -27.74 -23.53
C LYS A 467 -55.75 -26.30 -23.69
N ALA A 468 -54.53 -26.15 -24.19
CA ALA A 468 -53.93 -24.85 -24.51
C ALA A 468 -54.81 -23.98 -25.43
N ASP A 469 -55.63 -24.60 -26.29
CA ASP A 469 -56.64 -23.93 -27.13
C ASP A 469 -57.71 -23.14 -26.35
N GLN A 470 -57.86 -23.40 -25.04
CA GLN A 470 -58.97 -22.91 -24.21
C GLN A 470 -58.52 -21.99 -23.08
N VAL A 471 -57.24 -21.61 -23.02
CA VAL A 471 -56.66 -20.72 -22.00
C VAL A 471 -57.45 -19.41 -21.85
N ALA A 472 -57.82 -18.77 -22.96
CA ALA A 472 -58.64 -17.55 -22.93
C ALA A 472 -60.04 -17.77 -22.30
N GLN A 473 -60.67 -18.92 -22.58
CA GLN A 473 -61.97 -19.28 -22.00
C GLN A 473 -61.85 -19.59 -20.49
N VAL A 474 -60.74 -20.20 -20.06
CA VAL A 474 -60.43 -20.43 -18.63
C VAL A 474 -60.15 -19.10 -17.93
N GLN A 475 -59.38 -18.18 -18.50
CA GLN A 475 -59.13 -16.85 -17.94
C GLN A 475 -60.41 -16.02 -17.78
N GLN A 476 -61.32 -16.05 -18.76
CA GLN A 476 -62.63 -15.41 -18.65
C GLN A 476 -63.46 -15.98 -17.47
N ARG A 477 -63.40 -17.30 -17.26
CA ARG A 477 -64.07 -17.97 -16.13
C ARG A 477 -63.39 -17.70 -14.79
N ILE A 478 -62.07 -17.54 -14.74
CA ILE A 478 -61.31 -17.09 -13.56
C ILE A 478 -61.74 -15.70 -13.11
N GLY A 479 -62.06 -14.78 -14.03
CA GLY A 479 -62.64 -13.48 -13.69
C GLY A 479 -64.01 -13.62 -13.03
N TYR A 480 -64.96 -14.24 -13.75
CA TYR A 480 -66.34 -14.44 -13.28
C TYR A 480 -66.44 -15.22 -11.94
N LEU A 481 -65.62 -16.25 -11.76
CA LEU A 481 -65.56 -17.07 -10.54
C LEU A 481 -64.57 -16.55 -9.49
N GLY A 482 -63.84 -15.47 -9.76
CA GLY A 482 -62.95 -14.81 -8.81
C GLY A 482 -63.64 -13.71 -7.98
N GLU A 483 -64.64 -13.04 -8.55
CA GLU A 483 -65.38 -11.99 -7.85
C GLU A 483 -66.32 -12.53 -6.76
N ARG A 484 -65.96 -12.33 -5.48
CA ARG A 484 -66.75 -12.79 -4.32
C ARG A 484 -68.23 -12.40 -4.37
N ARG A 485 -68.58 -11.26 -4.98
CA ARG A 485 -69.98 -10.86 -5.22
C ARG A 485 -70.68 -11.82 -6.19
N GLN A 486 -70.10 -12.05 -7.36
CA GLN A 486 -70.66 -12.91 -8.40
C GLN A 486 -70.77 -14.36 -7.92
N ILE A 487 -69.74 -14.88 -7.22
CA ILE A 487 -69.75 -16.21 -6.58
C ILE A 487 -70.92 -16.32 -5.58
N CYS A 488 -71.06 -15.36 -4.66
CA CYS A 488 -72.13 -15.38 -3.66
C CYS A 488 -73.53 -15.26 -4.28
N GLU A 489 -73.70 -14.46 -5.33
CA GLU A 489 -74.96 -14.39 -6.08
C GLU A 489 -75.26 -15.70 -6.82
N ARG A 490 -74.26 -16.34 -7.44
CA ARG A 490 -74.40 -17.64 -8.11
C ARG A 490 -74.77 -18.75 -7.13
N ILE A 491 -74.09 -18.83 -5.98
CA ILE A 491 -74.41 -19.76 -4.89
C ILE A 491 -75.87 -19.58 -4.42
N ARG A 492 -76.31 -18.34 -4.17
CA ARG A 492 -77.70 -18.04 -3.76
C ARG A 492 -78.73 -18.48 -4.81
N ARG A 493 -78.45 -18.27 -6.11
CA ARG A 493 -79.33 -18.73 -7.21
C ARG A 493 -79.43 -20.25 -7.28
N ILE A 494 -78.36 -20.99 -6.95
CA ILE A 494 -78.38 -22.46 -6.89
C ILE A 494 -79.13 -22.94 -5.63
N ASP A 495 -78.91 -22.34 -4.46
CA ASP A 495 -79.61 -22.64 -3.19
C ASP A 495 -81.14 -22.47 -3.34
N GLN A 496 -81.57 -21.34 -3.91
CA GLN A 496 -82.98 -21.03 -4.19
C GLN A 496 -83.66 -22.02 -5.16
N GLY A 497 -82.89 -22.71 -6.01
CA GLY A 497 -83.41 -23.70 -6.97
C GLY A 497 -83.42 -25.14 -6.48
N GLN A 498 -82.89 -25.43 -5.28
CA GLN A 498 -82.67 -26.80 -4.78
C GLN A 498 -83.59 -27.21 -3.61
N GLY A 499 -84.33 -26.27 -3.00
CA GLY A 499 -85.12 -26.53 -1.78
C GLY A 499 -86.64 -26.30 -1.92
N PRO A 500 -87.48 -27.03 -1.16
CA PRO A 500 -88.86 -26.61 -0.94
C PRO A 500 -88.87 -25.26 -0.19
N ARG A 501 -89.93 -24.44 -0.37
CA ARG A 501 -90.06 -23.03 0.05
C ARG A 501 -90.00 -22.71 1.57
N ARG A 502 -89.35 -23.54 2.41
CA ARG A 502 -89.20 -23.39 3.87
C ARG A 502 -87.80 -23.72 4.43
N SER A 503 -86.78 -23.96 3.60
CA SER A 503 -85.38 -24.07 4.09
C SER A 503 -84.83 -22.70 4.53
N LYS A 504 -84.07 -22.66 5.63
CA LYS A 504 -83.29 -21.46 5.99
C LYS A 504 -82.21 -21.22 4.92
N PRO A 505 -81.99 -19.96 4.46
CA PRO A 505 -81.01 -19.65 3.42
C PRO A 505 -79.57 -19.90 3.91
N ILE A 506 -78.65 -20.18 2.97
CA ILE A 506 -77.23 -20.34 3.29
C ILE A 506 -76.62 -18.98 3.73
N THR A 507 -76.33 -18.86 5.03
CA THR A 507 -75.69 -17.68 5.66
C THR A 507 -74.60 -18.11 6.65
N GLY A 508 -73.56 -17.29 6.82
CA GLY A 508 -72.43 -17.59 7.72
C GLY A 508 -71.46 -18.63 7.12
N ASP A 509 -70.80 -19.42 7.96
CA ASP A 509 -69.71 -20.31 7.55
C ASP A 509 -69.98 -21.22 6.34
N PRO A 510 -71.20 -21.77 6.12
CA PRO A 510 -71.43 -22.62 4.96
C PRO A 510 -71.31 -21.88 3.61
N ILE A 511 -71.52 -20.55 3.53
CA ILE A 511 -71.20 -19.80 2.30
C ILE A 511 -69.69 -19.54 2.17
N ASN A 512 -69.00 -19.32 3.29
CA ASN A 512 -67.54 -19.15 3.30
C ASN A 512 -66.82 -20.46 2.91
N GLN A 513 -67.33 -21.62 3.31
CA GLN A 513 -66.82 -22.94 2.87
C GLN A 513 -66.96 -23.11 1.35
N LEU A 514 -68.13 -22.81 0.78
CA LEU A 514 -68.33 -22.86 -0.68
C LEU A 514 -67.42 -21.88 -1.42
N VAL A 515 -67.27 -20.65 -0.93
CA VAL A 515 -66.37 -19.65 -1.52
C VAL A 515 -64.90 -20.08 -1.45
N ARG A 516 -64.47 -20.77 -0.39
CA ARG A 516 -63.12 -21.36 -0.30
C ARG A 516 -62.90 -22.43 -1.38
N SER A 517 -63.82 -23.38 -1.55
CA SER A 517 -63.72 -24.40 -2.61
C SER A 517 -63.73 -23.78 -4.02
N VAL A 518 -64.49 -22.71 -4.26
CA VAL A 518 -64.44 -21.98 -5.54
C VAL A 518 -63.09 -21.30 -5.73
N ALA A 519 -62.54 -20.64 -4.71
CA ALA A 519 -61.24 -19.98 -4.77
C ALA A 519 -60.07 -20.96 -5.01
N GLU A 520 -60.13 -22.15 -4.42
CA GLU A 520 -59.15 -23.24 -4.61
C GLU A 520 -59.11 -23.71 -6.07
N ALA A 521 -60.28 -23.98 -6.67
CA ALA A 521 -60.40 -24.33 -8.08
C ALA A 521 -59.93 -23.19 -9.01
N VAL A 522 -60.22 -21.93 -8.67
CA VAL A 522 -59.74 -20.75 -9.41
C VAL A 522 -58.22 -20.60 -9.30
N GLY A 523 -57.62 -20.95 -8.15
CA GLY A 523 -56.17 -20.98 -7.96
C GLY A 523 -55.47 -22.00 -8.85
N LEU A 524 -55.98 -23.24 -8.90
CA LEU A 524 -55.45 -24.29 -9.79
C LEU A 524 -55.55 -23.91 -11.27
N ALA A 525 -56.70 -23.37 -11.69
CA ALA A 525 -56.90 -22.90 -13.06
C ALA A 525 -55.97 -21.73 -13.43
N ARG A 526 -55.69 -20.83 -12.48
CA ARG A 526 -54.79 -19.68 -12.68
C ARG A 526 -53.34 -20.13 -12.90
N LYS A 527 -52.79 -20.99 -12.02
CA LYS A 527 -51.43 -21.52 -12.16
C LYS A 527 -51.19 -22.20 -13.51
N TRP A 528 -52.16 -22.98 -13.99
CA TRP A 528 -52.11 -23.61 -15.31
C TRP A 528 -52.12 -22.58 -16.46
N CYS A 529 -52.90 -21.50 -16.34
CA CYS A 529 -52.90 -20.39 -17.30
C CYS A 529 -51.61 -19.55 -17.29
N GLU A 530 -50.88 -19.51 -16.18
CA GLU A 530 -49.58 -18.85 -16.06
C GLU A 530 -48.48 -19.71 -16.72
N LEU A 531 -48.41 -21.00 -16.40
CA LEU A 531 -47.44 -21.94 -16.99
C LEU A 531 -47.60 -22.09 -18.51
N ILE A 532 -48.83 -22.08 -19.07
CA ILE A 532 -49.00 -22.12 -20.53
C ILE A 532 -48.58 -20.81 -21.19
N LYS A 533 -48.73 -19.65 -20.54
CA LYS A 533 -48.18 -18.39 -21.08
C LYS A 533 -46.66 -18.47 -21.15
N GLN A 534 -46.01 -18.84 -20.04
CA GLN A 534 -44.56 -19.03 -19.98
C GLN A 534 -44.08 -20.01 -21.07
N LYS A 535 -44.76 -21.16 -21.26
CA LYS A 535 -44.45 -22.10 -22.35
C LYS A 535 -44.69 -21.53 -23.76
N GLN A 536 -45.70 -20.67 -23.96
CA GLN A 536 -45.97 -20.01 -25.24
C GLN A 536 -44.98 -18.89 -25.57
N ASP A 537 -44.39 -18.25 -24.55
CA ASP A 537 -43.35 -17.24 -24.72
C ASP A 537 -41.98 -17.89 -24.97
N ILE A 538 -41.64 -19.00 -24.30
CA ILE A 538 -40.41 -19.78 -24.52
C ILE A 538 -40.34 -20.37 -25.94
N HIS A 539 -41.43 -20.92 -26.48
CA HIS A 539 -41.46 -21.57 -27.81
C HIS A 539 -41.36 -20.60 -29.02
N ARG A 540 -40.98 -19.32 -28.84
CA ARG A 540 -40.92 -18.33 -29.93
C ARG A 540 -39.52 -18.05 -30.47
N THR A 541 -38.46 -18.54 -29.83
CA THR A 541 -37.08 -18.34 -30.27
C THR A 541 -36.54 -19.58 -31.00
N ARG A 542 -36.45 -19.48 -32.33
CA ARG A 542 -35.80 -20.46 -33.24
C ARG A 542 -34.44 -20.97 -32.71
N ARG A 543 -33.69 -20.09 -32.04
CA ARG A 543 -32.45 -20.36 -31.30
C ARG A 543 -32.50 -21.62 -30.44
N VAL A 544 -33.63 -21.92 -29.78
CA VAL A 544 -33.77 -23.11 -28.93
C VAL A 544 -33.77 -24.40 -29.77
N GLU A 545 -34.43 -24.39 -30.94
CA GLU A 545 -34.42 -25.52 -31.89
C GLU A 545 -33.02 -25.73 -32.49
N ASP A 546 -32.29 -24.65 -32.79
CA ASP A 546 -30.90 -24.70 -33.27
C ASP A 546 -29.94 -25.24 -32.18
N VAL A 547 -30.13 -24.88 -30.90
CA VAL A 547 -29.35 -25.40 -29.75
C VAL A 547 -29.68 -26.86 -29.45
N GLU A 548 -30.96 -27.27 -29.44
CA GLU A 548 -31.34 -28.68 -29.30
C GLU A 548 -30.77 -29.53 -30.45
N GLY A 549 -30.81 -29.00 -31.68
CA GLY A 549 -30.24 -29.63 -32.86
C GLY A 549 -28.71 -29.73 -32.85
N LEU A 550 -28.00 -28.77 -32.25
CA LEU A 550 -26.56 -28.88 -31.98
C LEU A 550 -26.31 -29.97 -30.92
N ARG A 551 -26.94 -29.84 -29.74
CA ARG A 551 -26.77 -30.73 -28.59
C ARG A 551 -27.00 -32.19 -28.95
N GLY A 552 -28.05 -32.51 -29.70
CA GLY A 552 -28.36 -33.87 -30.15
C GLY A 552 -27.28 -34.47 -31.05
N ARG A 553 -26.76 -33.71 -32.04
CA ARG A 553 -25.72 -34.17 -32.95
C ARG A 553 -24.37 -34.35 -32.26
N VAL A 554 -24.02 -33.48 -31.31
CA VAL A 554 -22.81 -33.68 -30.49
C VAL A 554 -22.98 -34.91 -29.59
N GLN A 555 -24.14 -35.11 -28.96
CA GLN A 555 -24.40 -36.26 -28.08
C GLN A 555 -24.27 -37.63 -28.79
N GLU A 556 -24.67 -37.72 -30.06
CA GLU A 556 -24.57 -38.94 -30.87
C GLU A 556 -23.10 -39.28 -31.22
N VAL A 557 -22.28 -38.26 -31.48
CA VAL A 557 -20.91 -38.40 -32.02
C VAL A 557 -19.84 -38.50 -30.91
N LEU A 558 -20.08 -37.85 -29.76
CA LEU A 558 -19.13 -37.72 -28.65
C LEU A 558 -18.45 -39.04 -28.17
N PRO A 559 -19.14 -40.20 -28.04
CA PRO A 559 -18.51 -41.42 -27.57
C PRO A 559 -17.48 -42.01 -28.55
N GLU A 560 -17.76 -41.96 -29.86
CA GLU A 560 -16.82 -42.47 -30.88
C GLU A 560 -15.62 -41.52 -31.06
N VAL A 561 -15.81 -40.22 -30.80
CA VAL A 561 -14.70 -39.26 -30.78
C VAL A 561 -13.75 -39.52 -29.62
N LYS A 562 -14.26 -39.65 -28.38
CA LYS A 562 -13.41 -39.92 -27.20
C LYS A 562 -12.58 -41.21 -27.39
N ALA A 563 -13.23 -42.31 -27.77
CA ALA A 563 -12.56 -43.60 -28.02
C ALA A 563 -11.56 -43.60 -29.21
N LYS A 564 -11.50 -42.52 -30.00
CA LYS A 564 -10.51 -42.32 -31.07
C LYS A 564 -9.38 -41.36 -30.71
N LEU A 565 -9.52 -40.59 -29.63
CA LEU A 565 -8.52 -39.66 -29.11
C LEU A 565 -7.78 -40.19 -27.86
N GLU A 566 -8.26 -41.27 -27.24
CA GLU A 566 -7.57 -41.96 -26.14
C GLU A 566 -6.11 -42.33 -26.52
N PRO A 567 -5.10 -41.90 -25.73
CA PRO A 567 -3.69 -42.03 -26.09
C PRO A 567 -3.22 -43.49 -26.03
N ARG A 568 -2.34 -43.87 -26.96
CA ARG A 568 -1.81 -45.24 -27.07
C ARG A 568 -0.32 -45.30 -26.73
N GLN A 569 0.11 -46.41 -26.13
CA GLN A 569 1.50 -46.58 -25.66
C GLN A 569 2.56 -46.57 -26.77
N ASP A 570 2.18 -46.95 -28.00
CA ASP A 570 3.07 -46.99 -29.18
C ASP A 570 2.99 -45.71 -30.07
N GLN A 571 2.35 -44.65 -29.60
CA GLN A 571 2.00 -43.47 -30.40
C GLN A 571 3.07 -42.36 -30.32
N PRO A 572 3.38 -41.64 -31.42
CA PRO A 572 4.31 -40.51 -31.39
C PRO A 572 3.88 -39.41 -30.40
N GLN A 573 4.86 -38.75 -29.78
CA GLN A 573 4.64 -37.70 -28.79
C GLN A 573 3.79 -36.54 -29.34
N GLU A 574 4.03 -36.15 -30.59
CA GLU A 574 3.23 -35.18 -31.36
C GLU A 574 1.74 -35.57 -31.41
N GLU A 575 1.41 -36.76 -31.91
CA GLU A 575 0.02 -37.23 -32.02
C GLU A 575 -0.68 -37.34 -30.66
N ALA A 576 0.05 -37.79 -29.63
CA ALA A 576 -0.47 -37.93 -28.28
C ALA A 576 -0.80 -36.57 -27.64
N ALA A 577 0.09 -35.58 -27.80
CA ALA A 577 -0.14 -34.21 -27.35
C ALA A 577 -1.33 -33.56 -28.05
N VAL A 578 -1.39 -33.65 -29.38
CA VAL A 578 -2.50 -33.14 -30.20
C VAL A 578 -3.83 -33.81 -29.81
N GLY A 579 -3.82 -35.12 -29.55
CA GLY A 579 -4.98 -35.87 -29.05
C GLY A 579 -5.49 -35.33 -27.71
N HIS A 580 -4.59 -35.05 -26.76
CA HIS A 580 -4.93 -34.50 -25.45
C HIS A 580 -5.54 -33.09 -25.53
N ILE A 581 -4.89 -32.16 -26.25
CA ILE A 581 -5.38 -30.79 -26.45
C ILE A 581 -6.78 -30.80 -27.08
N LEU A 582 -6.99 -31.63 -28.12
CA LEU A 582 -8.27 -31.76 -28.80
C LEU A 582 -9.34 -32.41 -27.91
N GLN A 583 -8.98 -33.43 -27.13
CA GLN A 583 -9.89 -34.06 -26.17
C GLN A 583 -10.37 -33.07 -25.10
N ARG A 584 -9.48 -32.19 -24.59
CA ARG A 584 -9.86 -31.15 -23.62
C ARG A 584 -10.78 -30.09 -24.24
N ALA A 585 -10.51 -29.65 -25.46
CA ALA A 585 -11.39 -28.72 -26.19
C ALA A 585 -12.80 -29.31 -26.45
N ILE A 586 -12.88 -30.58 -26.81
CA ILE A 586 -14.16 -31.29 -27.00
C ILE A 586 -14.90 -31.48 -25.66
N GLY A 587 -14.18 -31.77 -24.58
CA GLY A 587 -14.74 -31.85 -23.23
C GLY A 587 -15.37 -30.54 -22.78
N GLN A 588 -14.74 -29.40 -23.05
CA GLN A 588 -15.33 -28.07 -22.79
C GLN A 588 -16.64 -27.86 -23.57
N VAL A 589 -16.67 -28.19 -24.87
CA VAL A 589 -17.91 -28.09 -25.68
C VAL A 589 -19.01 -29.04 -25.18
N ALA A 590 -18.66 -30.26 -24.75
CA ALA A 590 -19.62 -31.20 -24.18
C ALA A 590 -20.19 -30.73 -22.82
N GLY A 591 -19.35 -30.16 -21.96
CA GLY A 591 -19.76 -29.53 -20.70
C GLY A 591 -20.68 -28.33 -20.92
N MET A 592 -20.34 -27.43 -21.85
CA MET A 592 -21.19 -26.29 -22.23
C MET A 592 -22.57 -26.70 -22.75
N LEU A 593 -22.69 -27.87 -23.38
CA LEU A 593 -23.94 -28.42 -23.88
C LEU A 593 -24.68 -29.31 -22.87
N GLY A 594 -24.19 -29.42 -21.62
CA GLY A 594 -24.78 -30.25 -20.57
C GLY A 594 -24.92 -31.71 -21.01
N LEU A 595 -23.89 -32.26 -21.67
CA LEU A 595 -23.88 -33.62 -22.22
C LEU A 595 -23.21 -34.66 -21.30
N GLU A 596 -22.45 -34.18 -20.33
CA GLU A 596 -21.78 -34.97 -19.30
C GLU A 596 -22.31 -34.51 -17.94
N GLU A 597 -22.21 -35.36 -16.90
CA GLU A 597 -22.25 -34.83 -15.53
C GLU A 597 -21.10 -33.83 -15.36
N GLN A 598 -21.15 -32.98 -14.33
CA GLN A 598 -20.00 -32.14 -13.99
C GLN A 598 -18.86 -33.04 -13.53
N ALA A 599 -18.06 -33.51 -14.48
CA ALA A 599 -16.68 -33.88 -14.23
C ALA A 599 -15.98 -32.67 -13.60
N ASP A 600 -14.94 -32.93 -12.82
CA ASP A 600 -14.02 -31.91 -12.34
C ASP A 600 -13.19 -31.38 -13.53
N ILE A 601 -13.87 -30.63 -14.42
CA ILE A 601 -13.27 -29.56 -15.21
C ILE A 601 -12.97 -28.44 -14.21
N GLU A 602 -12.01 -28.71 -13.33
CA GLU A 602 -11.11 -27.66 -12.89
C GLU A 602 -10.64 -26.97 -14.17
N VAL A 603 -11.00 -25.68 -14.28
CA VAL A 603 -10.40 -24.75 -15.23
C VAL A 603 -9.21 -24.19 -14.46
N PRO A 604 -8.03 -24.86 -14.47
CA PRO A 604 -7.05 -24.77 -13.39
C PRO A 604 -6.20 -23.49 -13.48
N GLU A 605 -6.73 -22.47 -14.17
CA GLU A 605 -6.00 -21.41 -14.85
C GLU A 605 -6.83 -20.12 -14.93
N THR A 606 -8.03 -20.04 -14.33
CA THR A 606 -8.78 -18.77 -14.24
C THR A 606 -7.97 -17.68 -13.52
N TRP A 607 -7.04 -18.08 -12.65
CA TRP A 607 -6.04 -17.20 -12.04
C TRP A 607 -5.03 -16.60 -13.03
N MET A 608 -4.79 -17.20 -14.20
CA MET A 608 -3.90 -16.61 -15.22
C MET A 608 -4.53 -15.34 -15.81
N GLN A 609 -5.86 -15.29 -15.91
CA GLN A 609 -6.61 -14.11 -16.34
C GLN A 609 -6.70 -13.02 -15.26
N CYS A 610 -6.32 -13.30 -14.00
CA CYS A 610 -6.51 -12.35 -12.91
C CYS A 610 -5.63 -11.10 -13.09
N GLY A 611 -6.31 -9.97 -13.33
CA GLY A 611 -5.68 -8.66 -13.45
C GLY A 611 -4.94 -8.39 -14.76
N SER A 612 -5.04 -9.27 -15.76
CA SER A 612 -4.50 -9.03 -17.11
C SER A 612 -5.53 -8.34 -17.99
N SER A 613 -5.14 -7.25 -18.67
CA SER A 613 -5.98 -6.53 -19.64
C SER A 613 -5.96 -7.15 -21.04
N SER A 614 -4.96 -8.00 -21.34
CA SER A 614 -4.72 -8.61 -22.64
C SER A 614 -4.34 -10.10 -22.53
N LEU A 615 -4.50 -10.83 -23.63
CA LEU A 615 -4.09 -12.22 -23.79
C LEU A 615 -2.59 -12.42 -23.55
N ALA A 616 -1.74 -11.50 -23.99
CA ALA A 616 -0.30 -11.56 -23.77
C ALA A 616 0.05 -11.47 -22.27
N GLY A 617 -0.60 -10.57 -21.52
CA GLY A 617 -0.43 -10.44 -20.07
C GLY A 617 -1.03 -11.61 -19.25
N ALA A 618 -1.99 -12.34 -19.82
CA ALA A 618 -2.50 -13.59 -19.24
C ALA A 618 -1.52 -14.77 -19.47
N LEU A 619 -0.93 -14.87 -20.68
CA LEU A 619 0.10 -15.85 -20.99
C LEU A 619 1.41 -15.57 -20.23
N SER A 620 1.77 -14.30 -20.01
CA SER A 620 3.00 -13.90 -19.31
C SER A 620 3.06 -14.37 -17.86
N ARG A 621 1.91 -14.66 -17.23
CA ARG A 621 1.84 -15.25 -15.89
C ARG A 621 2.69 -16.52 -15.74
N ARG A 622 2.90 -17.29 -16.81
CA ARG A 622 3.77 -18.47 -16.81
C ARG A 622 5.26 -18.16 -16.60
N LEU A 623 5.70 -16.95 -16.95
CA LEU A 623 7.07 -16.44 -16.72
C LEU A 623 7.33 -16.11 -15.25
N LEU A 624 6.30 -16.01 -14.39
CA LEU A 624 6.51 -15.76 -12.96
C LEU A 624 7.27 -16.89 -12.25
N TYR A 625 7.23 -18.11 -12.80
CA TYR A 625 8.05 -19.26 -12.38
C TYR A 625 9.55 -19.09 -12.68
N ILE A 626 9.89 -18.11 -13.52
CA ILE A 626 11.24 -17.81 -13.99
C ILE A 626 11.64 -16.42 -13.45
N PRO A 627 12.09 -16.32 -12.18
CA PRO A 627 12.58 -15.07 -11.58
C PRO A 627 13.76 -14.43 -12.33
N GLU A 628 14.49 -15.19 -13.15
CA GLU A 628 15.69 -14.73 -13.86
C GLU A 628 15.42 -13.78 -15.04
N ILE A 629 14.18 -13.74 -15.55
CA ILE A 629 13.80 -12.89 -16.70
C ILE A 629 13.33 -11.52 -16.21
N SER A 630 13.88 -10.45 -16.78
CA SER A 630 13.32 -9.10 -16.59
C SER A 630 11.97 -8.99 -17.29
N ILE A 631 10.96 -8.61 -16.52
CA ILE A 631 9.57 -8.45 -16.94
C ILE A 631 9.01 -7.12 -16.45
N ASP A 632 8.08 -6.51 -17.19
CA ASP A 632 7.46 -5.20 -16.91
C ASP A 632 6.35 -5.26 -15.83
N GLU A 633 5.56 -4.20 -15.63
CA GLU A 633 4.48 -4.18 -14.62
C GLU A 633 3.28 -5.08 -14.97
N ASP A 634 3.01 -5.31 -16.26
CA ASP A 634 2.00 -6.28 -16.73
C ASP A 634 2.53 -7.72 -16.70
N GLY A 635 3.85 -7.88 -16.57
CA GLY A 635 4.59 -9.16 -16.49
C GLY A 635 5.14 -9.64 -17.83
N LEU A 636 5.09 -8.83 -18.87
CA LEU A 636 5.65 -9.14 -20.20
C LEU A 636 7.18 -9.04 -20.18
N PRO A 637 7.90 -9.88 -20.96
CA PRO A 637 9.35 -9.78 -21.08
C PRO A 637 9.76 -8.55 -21.92
N GLU A 638 10.95 -8.01 -21.64
CA GLU A 638 11.59 -7.04 -22.51
C GLU A 638 12.01 -7.69 -23.86
N GLU A 639 12.00 -6.94 -24.98
CA GLU A 639 12.31 -7.47 -26.31
C GLU A 639 13.69 -8.17 -26.37
N GLU A 640 14.69 -7.65 -25.65
CA GLU A 640 16.04 -8.22 -25.56
C GLU A 640 16.08 -9.57 -24.82
N GLN A 641 15.06 -9.87 -23.99
CA GLN A 641 14.99 -11.08 -23.17
C GLN A 641 14.25 -12.24 -23.88
N GLU A 642 13.45 -11.99 -24.93
CA GLU A 642 12.64 -13.04 -25.57
C GLU A 642 13.49 -14.26 -26.02
N ALA A 643 14.68 -14.01 -26.58
CA ALA A 643 15.56 -15.07 -27.08
C ALA A 643 16.20 -15.96 -26.00
N VAL A 644 16.18 -15.56 -24.72
CA VAL A 644 16.75 -16.36 -23.61
C VAL A 644 15.70 -17.13 -22.79
N ILE A 645 14.40 -16.84 -22.96
CA ILE A 645 13.31 -17.49 -22.21
C ILE A 645 13.36 -19.01 -22.29
N ALA A 646 13.64 -19.59 -23.47
CA ALA A 646 13.76 -21.05 -23.65
C ALA A 646 14.83 -21.68 -22.75
N GLY A 647 15.97 -21.00 -22.56
CA GLY A 647 17.09 -21.48 -21.74
C GLY A 647 16.74 -21.55 -20.26
N TYR A 648 16.07 -20.51 -19.74
CA TYR A 648 15.61 -20.46 -18.35
C TYR A 648 14.37 -21.33 -18.10
N LEU A 649 13.45 -21.43 -19.07
CA LEU A 649 12.30 -22.33 -19.02
C LEU A 649 12.77 -23.80 -18.91
N ARG A 650 13.74 -24.22 -19.75
CA ARG A 650 14.43 -25.51 -19.62
C ARG A 650 14.97 -25.71 -18.20
N GLN A 651 15.68 -24.73 -17.63
CA GLN A 651 16.23 -24.84 -16.28
C GLN A 651 15.13 -25.03 -15.22
N SER A 652 14.11 -24.17 -15.22
CA SER A 652 12.97 -24.23 -14.29
C SER A 652 12.23 -25.57 -14.37
N LEU A 653 12.15 -26.19 -15.55
CA LEU A 653 11.50 -27.48 -15.78
C LEU A 653 12.38 -28.66 -15.34
N ALA A 654 13.68 -28.63 -15.64
CA ALA A 654 14.64 -29.64 -15.17
C ALA A 654 14.74 -29.67 -13.63
N GLU A 655 14.72 -28.50 -12.99
CA GLU A 655 14.70 -28.34 -11.53
C GLU A 655 13.38 -28.73 -10.85
N LYS A 656 12.28 -28.91 -11.61
CA LYS A 656 10.90 -29.01 -11.08
C LYS A 656 10.55 -27.87 -10.12
N ARG A 657 10.94 -26.65 -10.49
CA ARG A 657 10.81 -25.45 -9.67
C ARG A 657 9.33 -25.13 -9.39
N SER A 658 8.98 -25.06 -8.11
CA SER A 658 7.61 -24.72 -7.69
C SER A 658 7.38 -23.20 -7.69
N LEU A 659 6.10 -22.79 -7.72
CA LEU A 659 5.72 -21.38 -7.60
C LEU A 659 6.21 -20.76 -6.26
N ALA A 660 6.26 -21.55 -5.18
CA ALA A 660 6.81 -21.13 -3.91
C ALA A 660 8.31 -20.79 -4.00
N MET A 661 9.09 -21.64 -4.68
CA MET A 661 10.52 -21.40 -4.91
C MET A 661 10.74 -20.17 -5.81
N ALA A 662 9.91 -19.98 -6.84
CA ALA A 662 9.99 -18.80 -7.70
C ALA A 662 9.67 -17.49 -6.94
N TRP A 663 8.71 -17.50 -6.00
CA TRP A 663 8.42 -16.35 -5.15
C TRP A 663 9.54 -16.09 -4.12
N ASP A 664 10.06 -17.13 -3.43
CA ASP A 664 11.23 -17.00 -2.55
C ASP A 664 12.43 -16.38 -3.30
N LEU A 665 12.68 -16.79 -4.56
CA LEU A 665 13.72 -16.21 -5.42
C LEU A 665 13.45 -14.76 -5.87
N ARG A 666 12.18 -14.37 -6.14
CA ARG A 666 11.84 -12.96 -6.44
C ARG A 666 11.99 -12.05 -5.21
N ILE A 667 11.70 -12.54 -4.01
CA ILE A 667 11.99 -11.82 -2.75
C ILE A 667 13.51 -11.61 -2.60
N GLU A 668 14.31 -12.63 -2.89
CA GLU A 668 15.78 -12.55 -2.84
C GLU A 668 16.36 -11.62 -3.91
N GLY A 669 15.72 -11.54 -5.09
CA GLY A 669 15.99 -10.55 -6.14
C GLY A 669 15.41 -9.14 -5.90
N GLN A 670 14.74 -8.90 -4.77
CA GLN A 670 14.07 -7.63 -4.42
C GLN A 670 13.03 -7.15 -5.46
N ASP A 671 12.30 -8.10 -6.06
CA ASP A 671 11.13 -7.86 -6.93
C ASP A 671 9.82 -8.27 -6.22
N PHE A 672 9.13 -7.28 -5.68
CA PHE A 672 7.90 -7.39 -4.92
C PHE A 672 6.66 -6.97 -5.73
N ARG A 673 6.78 -6.73 -7.05
CA ARG A 673 5.67 -6.25 -7.89
C ARG A 673 4.53 -7.27 -7.97
N PHE A 674 4.88 -8.55 -8.08
CA PHE A 674 3.93 -9.63 -8.37
C PHE A 674 3.35 -10.31 -7.12
N THR A 675 3.63 -9.84 -5.90
CA THR A 675 3.16 -10.43 -4.64
C THR A 675 1.66 -10.72 -4.64
N ASN A 676 0.83 -9.76 -5.05
CA ASN A 676 -0.63 -9.92 -5.12
C ASN A 676 -1.09 -10.99 -6.13
N VAL A 677 -0.29 -11.21 -7.19
CA VAL A 677 -0.56 -12.17 -8.25
C VAL A 677 -0.14 -13.57 -7.79
N LEU A 678 1.13 -13.72 -7.35
CA LEU A 678 1.70 -14.96 -6.80
C LEU A 678 0.87 -15.51 -5.63
N ARG A 679 0.41 -14.64 -4.72
CA ARG A 679 -0.50 -15.00 -3.62
C ARG A 679 -1.74 -15.75 -4.12
N ASN A 680 -2.38 -15.23 -5.16
CA ASN A 680 -3.64 -15.76 -5.69
C ASN A 680 -3.43 -17.08 -6.47
N MET A 681 -2.22 -17.32 -6.96
CA MET A 681 -1.83 -18.52 -7.71
C MET A 681 -1.37 -19.68 -6.82
N LEU A 682 -0.92 -19.40 -5.60
CA LEU A 682 -0.31 -20.39 -4.72
C LEU A 682 -1.36 -21.14 -3.90
N GLU A 683 -1.62 -22.40 -4.24
CA GLU A 683 -2.69 -23.24 -3.66
C GLU A 683 -2.51 -23.49 -2.14
N ASN A 684 -1.28 -23.73 -1.68
CA ASN A 684 -1.02 -24.09 -0.28
C ASN A 684 -1.09 -22.87 0.65
N ASP A 685 -2.20 -22.71 1.39
CA ASP A 685 -2.40 -21.66 2.40
C ASP A 685 -1.22 -21.49 3.37
N ALA A 686 -0.54 -22.58 3.76
CA ALA A 686 0.57 -22.53 4.72
C ALA A 686 1.84 -21.91 4.13
N ASP A 687 2.18 -22.26 2.88
CA ASP A 687 3.29 -21.62 2.16
C ASP A 687 2.92 -20.19 1.77
N ARG A 688 1.66 -19.92 1.40
CA ARG A 688 1.17 -18.57 1.08
C ARG A 688 1.36 -17.63 2.28
N GLN A 689 0.90 -18.00 3.47
CA GLN A 689 1.06 -17.18 4.68
C GLN A 689 2.54 -16.99 5.08
N ARG A 690 3.39 -18.00 4.89
CA ARG A 690 4.84 -17.90 5.12
C ARG A 690 5.49 -16.91 4.16
N LEU A 691 5.15 -16.99 2.87
CA LEU A 691 5.70 -16.13 1.81
C LEU A 691 5.17 -14.70 1.92
N GLU A 692 3.88 -14.51 2.23
CA GLU A 692 3.31 -13.21 2.57
C GLU A 692 4.10 -12.55 3.71
N HIS A 693 4.32 -13.25 4.83
CA HIS A 693 5.04 -12.68 5.97
C HIS A 693 6.51 -12.33 5.62
N ARG A 694 7.22 -13.21 4.90
CA ARG A 694 8.60 -12.94 4.43
C ARG A 694 8.63 -11.72 3.50
N ASN A 695 7.74 -11.68 2.52
CA ASN A 695 7.59 -10.56 1.58
C ASN A 695 7.33 -9.25 2.32
N ASP A 696 6.47 -9.27 3.35
CA ASP A 696 6.12 -8.08 4.12
C ASP A 696 7.26 -7.57 5.02
N GLU A 697 8.15 -8.45 5.52
CA GLU A 697 9.34 -8.06 6.28
C GLU A 697 10.46 -7.57 5.36
N GLU A 698 10.77 -8.32 4.29
CA GLU A 698 11.84 -7.98 3.36
C GLU A 698 11.54 -6.71 2.55
N LEU A 699 10.28 -6.47 2.15
CA LEU A 699 9.89 -5.22 1.50
C LEU A 699 10.13 -4.00 2.40
N LYS A 700 9.79 -4.11 3.70
CA LYS A 700 10.02 -3.03 4.68
C LYS A 700 11.52 -2.83 4.96
N SER A 701 12.27 -3.93 5.04
CA SER A 701 13.74 -3.93 5.19
C SER A 701 14.42 -3.24 4.01
N ALA A 702 14.05 -3.62 2.79
CA ALA A 702 14.66 -3.13 1.56
C ALA A 702 14.23 -1.69 1.22
N GLN A 703 12.98 -1.29 1.51
CA GLN A 703 12.56 0.12 1.42
C GLN A 703 13.28 1.01 2.44
N ALA A 704 13.56 0.51 3.65
CA ALA A 704 14.37 1.24 4.63
C ALA A 704 15.83 1.38 4.15
N MET A 705 16.42 0.32 3.59
CA MET A 705 17.76 0.36 3.00
C MET A 705 17.84 1.32 1.80
N LEU A 706 16.86 1.30 0.88
CA LEU A 706 16.76 2.26 -0.22
C LEU A 706 16.70 3.70 0.32
N LYS A 707 15.94 3.96 1.38
CA LYS A 707 15.85 5.28 2.02
C LYS A 707 17.17 5.75 2.61
N ASP A 708 17.86 4.88 3.35
CA ASP A 708 19.16 5.18 3.96
C ASP A 708 20.21 5.46 2.86
N THR A 709 20.17 4.72 1.74
CA THR A 709 21.02 4.94 0.56
C THR A 709 20.67 6.25 -0.16
N VAL A 710 19.40 6.55 -0.47
CA VAL A 710 18.98 7.84 -1.07
C VAL A 710 19.48 9.01 -0.23
N SER A 711 19.31 8.97 1.10
CA SER A 711 19.80 10.04 1.98
C SER A 711 21.33 10.10 2.10
N SER A 712 22.04 9.01 1.79
CA SER A 712 23.49 9.02 1.60
C SER A 712 23.88 9.77 0.31
N VAL A 713 23.20 9.47 -0.81
CA VAL A 713 23.48 10.09 -2.11
C VAL A 713 23.09 11.57 -2.12
N GLU A 714 21.97 11.97 -1.50
CA GLU A 714 21.63 13.37 -1.22
C GLU A 714 22.79 14.08 -0.49
N GLY A 715 23.31 13.46 0.57
CA GLY A 715 24.45 13.98 1.33
C GLY A 715 25.74 14.09 0.49
N ALA A 716 25.97 13.17 -0.45
CA ALA A 716 27.09 13.21 -1.37
C ALA A 716 26.94 14.30 -2.44
N ILE A 717 25.73 14.51 -2.98
CA ILE A 717 25.40 15.60 -3.92
C ILE A 717 25.61 16.97 -3.25
N GLU A 718 25.04 17.17 -2.05
CA GLU A 718 25.23 18.42 -1.30
C GLU A 718 26.70 18.65 -0.93
N LYS A 719 27.44 17.60 -0.54
CA LYS A 719 28.89 17.70 -0.33
C LYS A 719 29.61 18.10 -1.62
N GLY A 720 29.28 17.50 -2.76
CA GLY A 720 29.88 17.81 -4.06
C GLY A 720 29.72 19.28 -4.46
N LEU A 721 28.55 19.88 -4.17
CA LEU A 721 28.32 21.31 -4.37
C LEU A 721 29.12 22.18 -3.38
N VAL A 722 29.23 21.75 -2.12
CA VAL A 722 30.01 22.42 -1.06
C VAL A 722 31.52 22.40 -1.34
N ASP A 723 32.02 21.32 -1.93
CA ASP A 723 33.44 21.12 -2.27
C ASP A 723 33.79 21.55 -3.71
N GLY A 724 32.84 22.17 -4.43
CA GLY A 724 33.06 22.77 -5.75
C GLY A 724 33.17 21.80 -6.94
N LEU A 725 32.79 20.53 -6.75
CA LEU A 725 32.90 19.45 -7.74
C LEU A 725 31.77 19.44 -8.79
N ILE A 726 30.62 20.01 -8.42
CA ILE A 726 29.43 20.14 -9.27
C ILE A 726 28.82 21.55 -9.16
N SER A 727 28.13 21.96 -10.21
CA SER A 727 27.41 23.24 -10.30
C SER A 727 26.04 23.24 -9.59
N GLU A 728 25.46 24.43 -9.39
CA GLU A 728 24.08 24.58 -8.88
C GLU A 728 23.05 23.92 -9.83
N GLU A 729 23.34 23.86 -11.14
CA GLU A 729 22.52 23.21 -12.17
C GLU A 729 22.64 21.68 -12.12
N GLU A 730 23.86 21.13 -12.14
CA GLU A 730 24.08 19.68 -11.99
C GLU A 730 23.52 19.13 -10.67
N ARG A 731 23.59 19.92 -9.58
CA ARG A 731 22.98 19.56 -8.30
C ARG A 731 21.44 19.55 -8.35
N ALA A 732 20.82 20.32 -9.23
CA ALA A 732 19.37 20.24 -9.45
C ALA A 732 19.03 18.99 -10.27
N ASP A 733 19.77 18.70 -11.34
CA ASP A 733 19.58 17.52 -12.19
C ASP A 733 19.79 16.20 -11.43
N LEU A 734 20.86 16.09 -10.65
CA LEU A 734 21.15 14.89 -9.85
C LEU A 734 20.08 14.64 -8.77
N ASN A 735 19.62 15.70 -8.09
CA ASN A 735 18.52 15.57 -7.11
C ASN A 735 17.17 15.25 -7.78
N ALA A 736 16.94 15.70 -9.03
CA ALA A 736 15.76 15.32 -9.81
C ALA A 736 15.80 13.87 -10.31
N GLY A 737 17.00 13.28 -10.43
CA GLY A 737 17.22 11.87 -10.77
C GLY A 737 17.12 10.89 -9.59
N LEU A 738 16.90 11.36 -8.36
CA LEU A 738 16.80 10.49 -7.19
C LEU A 738 15.48 9.66 -7.20
N PRO A 739 15.54 8.35 -6.91
CA PRO A 739 14.37 7.48 -6.94
C PRO A 739 13.42 7.74 -5.76
N ARG A 740 12.12 7.55 -5.99
CA ARG A 740 11.10 7.66 -4.94
C ARG A 740 11.06 6.37 -4.12
N VAL A 741 11.21 6.50 -2.80
CA VAL A 741 11.13 5.38 -1.85
C VAL A 741 9.68 4.90 -1.65
N GLU A 742 8.73 5.82 -1.55
CA GLU A 742 7.32 5.49 -1.31
C GLU A 742 6.71 4.79 -2.54
N GLY A 743 6.25 3.56 -2.35
CA GLY A 743 5.70 2.72 -3.43
C GLY A 743 6.74 1.95 -4.26
N ALA A 744 8.03 2.00 -3.91
CA ALA A 744 9.05 1.20 -4.58
C ALA A 744 8.81 -0.30 -4.32
N LEU A 745 8.54 -1.06 -5.39
CA LEU A 745 8.32 -2.52 -5.38
C LEU A 745 9.38 -3.31 -6.15
N TYR A 746 10.25 -2.66 -6.93
CA TYR A 746 11.38 -3.29 -7.62
C TYR A 746 12.60 -2.40 -7.45
N LEU A 747 13.60 -2.90 -6.72
CA LEU A 747 14.70 -2.09 -6.19
C LEU A 747 16.00 -2.09 -7.01
N PRO A 748 16.42 -3.19 -7.68
CA PRO A 748 17.71 -3.23 -8.38
C PRO A 748 17.96 -2.06 -9.37
N PRO A 749 17.00 -1.61 -10.20
CA PRO A 749 17.23 -0.45 -11.08
C PRO A 749 17.41 0.87 -10.31
N LEU A 750 16.71 1.03 -9.18
CA LEU A 750 16.78 2.23 -8.34
C LEU A 750 18.11 2.29 -7.59
N LEU A 751 18.62 1.13 -7.16
CA LEU A 751 19.95 1.00 -6.55
C LEU A 751 21.06 1.23 -7.58
N GLN A 752 20.92 0.73 -8.81
CA GLN A 752 21.86 1.01 -9.89
C GLN A 752 21.91 2.51 -10.22
N GLN A 753 20.77 3.17 -10.36
CA GLN A 753 20.69 4.63 -10.56
C GLN A 753 21.41 5.42 -9.44
N LEU A 754 21.33 4.95 -8.20
CA LEU A 754 22.05 5.56 -7.08
C LEU A 754 23.56 5.32 -7.15
N SER A 755 24.03 4.12 -7.51
CA SER A 755 25.46 3.87 -7.73
C SER A 755 26.03 4.63 -8.92
N ASP A 756 25.27 4.83 -10.00
CA ASP A 756 25.70 5.61 -11.17
C ASP A 756 25.94 7.09 -10.78
N ILE A 757 25.12 7.63 -9.87
CA ILE A 757 25.29 8.97 -9.30
C ILE A 757 26.52 9.02 -8.38
N GLU A 758 26.72 8.04 -7.50
CA GLU A 758 27.92 7.99 -6.63
C GLU A 758 29.21 7.82 -7.44
N GLU A 759 29.23 6.98 -8.49
CA GLU A 759 30.39 6.82 -9.37
C GLU A 759 30.72 8.13 -10.10
N ARG A 760 29.70 8.81 -10.66
CA ARG A 760 29.88 10.13 -11.32
C ARG A 760 30.42 11.20 -10.36
N LEU A 761 30.00 11.20 -9.09
CA LEU A 761 30.53 12.12 -8.07
C LEU A 761 31.98 11.76 -7.67
N ASN A 762 32.29 10.47 -7.54
CA ASN A 762 33.65 10.00 -7.24
C ASN A 762 34.62 10.30 -8.40
N GLN A 763 34.19 10.14 -9.65
CA GLN A 763 34.99 10.53 -10.82
C GLN A 763 35.36 12.01 -10.76
N ARG A 764 34.39 12.90 -10.52
CA ARG A 764 34.64 14.36 -10.39
C ARG A 764 35.57 14.69 -9.23
N LEU A 765 35.47 13.97 -8.10
CA LEU A 765 36.41 14.12 -6.97
C LEU A 765 37.84 13.73 -7.37
N GLU A 766 38.02 12.62 -8.10
CA GLU A 766 39.35 12.14 -8.49
C GLU A 766 39.97 12.98 -9.62
N GLU A 767 39.17 13.47 -10.57
CA GLU A 767 39.58 14.50 -11.54
C GLU A 767 40.07 15.76 -10.82
N ARG A 768 39.31 16.28 -9.85
CA ARG A 768 39.70 17.49 -9.10
C ARG A 768 40.94 17.28 -8.24
N LEU A 769 41.09 16.13 -7.59
CA LEU A 769 42.30 15.83 -6.81
C LEU A 769 43.55 15.76 -7.71
N GLN A 770 43.44 15.26 -8.94
CA GLN A 770 44.53 15.29 -9.92
C GLN A 770 44.90 16.72 -10.34
N GLU A 771 43.90 17.58 -10.63
CA GLU A 771 44.14 19.00 -10.93
C GLU A 771 44.86 19.73 -9.77
N LEU A 772 44.50 19.42 -8.53
CA LEU A 772 45.08 20.06 -7.35
C LEU A 772 46.50 19.56 -7.05
N GLU A 773 46.81 18.28 -7.28
CA GLU A 773 48.17 17.75 -7.15
C GLU A 773 49.12 18.39 -8.19
N VAL A 774 48.68 18.56 -9.43
CA VAL A 774 49.47 19.28 -10.46
C VAL A 774 49.73 20.72 -10.02
N GLN A 775 48.70 21.45 -9.58
CA GLN A 775 48.84 22.82 -9.08
C GLN A 775 49.77 22.91 -7.86
N TRP A 776 49.74 21.92 -6.96
CA TRP A 776 50.63 21.84 -5.81
C TRP A 776 52.09 21.71 -6.23
N GLN A 777 52.41 20.79 -7.15
CA GLN A 777 53.78 20.59 -7.64
C GLN A 777 54.33 21.84 -8.33
N GLU A 778 53.52 22.58 -9.10
CA GLU A 778 53.90 23.87 -9.70
C GLU A 778 54.22 24.94 -8.65
N ILE A 779 53.37 25.08 -7.62
CA ILE A 779 53.56 26.07 -6.55
C ILE A 779 54.81 25.74 -5.73
N LYS A 780 54.99 24.46 -5.39
CA LYS A 780 56.14 23.96 -4.61
C LYS A 780 57.47 24.31 -5.28
N GLN A 781 57.63 24.04 -6.59
CA GLN A 781 58.86 24.35 -7.32
C GLN A 781 59.20 25.85 -7.35
N GLY A 782 58.20 26.73 -7.25
CA GLY A 782 58.41 28.18 -7.10
C GLY A 782 58.82 28.60 -5.68
N LEU A 783 58.27 27.93 -4.65
CA LEU A 783 58.53 28.26 -3.25
C LEU A 783 59.87 27.70 -2.73
N GLU A 784 60.33 26.53 -3.20
CA GLU A 784 61.65 25.97 -2.85
C GLU A 784 62.82 26.90 -3.21
N GLN A 785 62.61 27.84 -4.16
CA GLN A 785 63.59 28.85 -4.54
C GLN A 785 63.61 30.08 -3.63
N SER A 786 62.59 30.24 -2.77
CA SER A 786 62.28 31.48 -2.04
C SER A 786 62.18 31.29 -0.52
N ILE A 787 61.86 30.08 -0.04
CA ILE A 787 61.65 29.76 1.38
C ILE A 787 62.47 28.52 1.76
N PRO A 788 63.31 28.56 2.81
CA PRO A 788 64.29 27.51 3.10
C PRO A 788 63.75 26.29 3.87
N ASP A 789 62.53 26.37 4.42
CA ASP A 789 61.84 25.25 5.05
C ASP A 789 60.34 25.30 4.71
N LEU A 790 59.85 24.21 4.12
CA LEU A 790 58.46 24.01 3.70
C LEU A 790 57.81 22.78 4.38
N THR A 791 58.54 22.09 5.28
CA THR A 791 58.19 20.76 5.79
C THR A 791 56.79 20.68 6.38
N ILE A 792 56.44 21.62 7.27
CA ILE A 792 55.13 21.66 7.94
C ILE A 792 53.98 21.86 6.95
N ALA A 793 54.18 22.69 5.92
CA ALA A 793 53.19 22.90 4.86
C ALA A 793 53.04 21.66 3.97
N GLU A 794 54.15 20.99 3.63
CA GLU A 794 54.11 19.72 2.90
C GLU A 794 53.35 18.62 3.68
N GLU A 795 53.60 18.48 4.98
CA GLU A 795 52.92 17.49 5.82
C GLU A 795 51.42 17.79 5.94
N SER A 796 51.05 19.07 6.11
CA SER A 796 49.65 19.49 6.13
C SER A 796 48.92 19.19 4.81
N ILE A 797 49.54 19.50 3.66
CA ILE A 797 48.94 19.27 2.34
C ILE A 797 48.86 17.77 2.04
N LYS A 798 49.92 16.99 2.31
CA LYS A 798 49.88 15.51 2.16
C LYS A 798 48.79 14.89 3.03
N SER A 799 48.58 15.40 4.25
CA SER A 799 47.50 14.95 5.13
C SER A 799 46.11 15.25 4.57
N ALA A 800 45.92 16.41 3.93
CA ALA A 800 44.67 16.77 3.26
C ALA A 800 44.38 15.90 2.02
N PHE A 801 45.40 15.62 1.18
CA PHE A 801 45.27 14.66 0.08
C PHE A 801 44.93 13.24 0.56
N MET A 802 45.57 12.76 1.64
CA MET A 802 45.21 11.47 2.26
C MET A 802 43.78 11.43 2.81
N GLN A 803 43.22 12.57 3.19
CA GLN A 803 41.84 12.71 3.68
C GLN A 803 40.83 13.03 2.56
N ARG A 804 41.28 13.17 1.30
CA ARG A 804 40.48 13.64 0.14
C ARG A 804 39.75 14.97 0.40
N ASP A 805 40.35 15.87 1.18
CA ASP A 805 39.79 17.21 1.46
C ASP A 805 40.30 18.23 0.42
N THR A 806 39.61 18.29 -0.72
CA THR A 806 39.90 19.23 -1.82
C THR A 806 39.94 20.68 -1.36
N ARG A 807 39.12 21.04 -0.37
CA ARG A 807 38.92 22.42 0.07
C ARG A 807 40.05 22.92 0.97
N VAL A 808 40.56 22.08 1.87
CA VAL A 808 41.78 22.37 2.65
C VAL A 808 42.99 22.46 1.75
N ILE A 809 43.07 21.63 0.70
CA ILE A 809 44.10 21.74 -0.34
C ILE A 809 43.98 23.08 -1.06
N GLU A 810 42.80 23.42 -1.61
CA GLU A 810 42.58 24.68 -2.35
C GLU A 810 42.89 25.93 -1.52
N GLU A 811 42.46 26.00 -0.26
CA GLU A 811 42.76 27.14 0.61
C GLU A 811 44.27 27.23 0.91
N SER A 812 44.95 26.10 1.12
CA SER A 812 46.41 26.05 1.28
C SER A 812 47.14 26.51 0.01
N LEU A 813 46.75 26.02 -1.16
CA LEU A 813 47.37 26.38 -2.44
C LEU A 813 47.13 27.84 -2.83
N ALA A 814 45.95 28.40 -2.52
CA ALA A 814 45.67 29.82 -2.70
C ALA A 814 46.58 30.70 -1.84
N HIS A 815 46.73 30.36 -0.56
CA HIS A 815 47.61 31.10 0.36
C HIS A 815 49.11 30.94 0.01
N LEU A 816 49.52 29.78 -0.48
CA LEU A 816 50.89 29.57 -0.96
C LEU A 816 51.19 30.30 -2.28
N ARG A 817 50.18 30.56 -3.13
CA ARG A 817 50.31 31.49 -4.28
C ARG A 817 50.50 32.94 -3.84
N GLU A 818 49.71 33.44 -2.89
CA GLU A 818 49.85 34.81 -2.35
C GLU A 818 51.27 35.08 -1.81
N VAL A 819 51.91 34.07 -1.20
CA VAL A 819 53.29 34.18 -0.70
C VAL A 819 54.33 34.03 -1.82
N ARG A 820 54.15 33.09 -2.76
CA ARG A 820 55.03 32.91 -3.93
C ARG A 820 55.12 34.18 -4.78
N ASP A 821 53.99 34.84 -4.97
CA ASP A 821 53.87 36.02 -5.83
C ASP A 821 54.23 37.33 -5.09
N GLY A 822 54.62 37.24 -3.81
CA GLY A 822 55.15 38.34 -3.01
C GLY A 822 54.09 39.31 -2.48
N GLU A 823 52.81 39.02 -2.66
CA GLU A 823 51.70 39.83 -2.14
C GLU A 823 51.56 39.72 -0.62
N ARG A 824 52.10 38.65 -0.03
CA ARG A 824 51.95 38.33 1.40
C ARG A 824 53.22 37.73 1.98
N GLN A 825 53.53 38.05 3.23
CA GLN A 825 54.64 37.42 3.98
C GLN A 825 54.23 36.03 4.47
N TRP A 826 55.18 35.10 4.53
CA TRP A 826 55.00 33.79 5.15
C TRP A 826 54.63 33.96 6.63
N PRO A 827 53.47 33.45 7.10
CA PRO A 827 53.04 33.59 8.48
C PRO A 827 53.18 32.27 9.25
N ASP A 828 53.91 32.31 10.36
CA ASP A 828 54.21 31.12 11.16
C ASP A 828 52.93 30.43 11.71
N GLU A 829 51.84 31.18 11.92
CA GLU A 829 50.62 30.69 12.58
C GLU A 829 49.71 29.81 11.70
N TRP A 830 49.84 29.77 10.37
CA TRP A 830 48.86 29.07 9.51
C TRP A 830 48.96 27.54 9.57
N PHE A 831 50.16 26.99 9.77
CA PHE A 831 50.38 25.54 9.88
C PHE A 831 50.66 25.09 11.33
N ILE A 832 50.85 26.04 12.26
CA ILE A 832 51.05 25.75 13.69
C ILE A 832 49.69 25.61 14.37
N ARG A 833 49.37 24.41 14.87
CA ARG A 833 48.23 24.22 15.77
C ARG A 833 48.48 25.04 17.06
N PRO A 834 47.51 25.86 17.53
CA PRO A 834 47.71 26.67 18.71
C PRO A 834 47.91 25.79 19.95
N ASP A 835 48.86 26.18 20.81
CA ASP A 835 49.37 25.41 21.96
C ASP A 835 48.38 25.36 23.15
N LYS A 836 47.13 24.99 22.86
CA LYS A 836 46.08 24.70 23.84
C LYS A 836 46.22 23.24 24.25
N PRO A 837 46.34 22.93 25.56
CA PRO A 837 46.50 21.55 26.01
C PRO A 837 45.29 20.70 25.63
N ASP A 838 45.52 19.67 24.82
CA ASP A 838 44.48 18.74 24.40
C ASP A 838 43.90 17.99 25.62
N ILE A 839 42.61 18.22 25.86
CA ILE A 839 41.87 17.64 26.97
C ILE A 839 41.54 16.16 26.72
N PHE A 840 41.36 15.74 25.47
CA PHE A 840 41.19 14.34 25.11
C PHE A 840 42.50 13.58 25.27
N LEU A 841 43.63 14.13 24.83
CA LEU A 841 44.95 13.53 25.09
C LEU A 841 45.22 13.40 26.60
N LYS A 842 44.99 14.46 27.38
CA LYS A 842 45.10 14.42 28.85
C LYS A 842 44.14 13.44 29.53
N PHE A 843 43.01 13.12 28.90
CA PHE A 843 42.13 12.03 29.36
C PHE A 843 42.75 10.68 29.05
N GLN A 844 43.19 10.44 27.81
CA GLN A 844 43.82 9.19 27.38
C GLN A 844 45.10 8.86 28.17
N GLU A 845 45.91 9.86 28.55
CA GLU A 845 47.09 9.72 29.42
C GLU A 845 46.74 9.34 30.87
N ALA A 846 45.65 9.90 31.41
CA ALA A 846 45.21 9.64 32.78
C ALA A 846 44.42 8.33 32.91
N ARG A 847 43.72 7.92 31.84
CA ARG A 847 42.78 6.78 31.80
C ARG A 847 43.35 5.49 32.40
N PRO A 848 44.58 5.03 32.08
CA PRO A 848 45.11 3.77 32.64
C PRO A 848 45.36 3.84 34.15
N ARG A 849 45.77 5.01 34.66
CA ARG A 849 46.03 5.21 36.11
C ARG A 849 44.73 5.24 36.90
N ILE A 850 43.70 5.91 36.35
CA ILE A 850 42.36 5.94 36.95
C ILE A 850 41.75 4.53 36.91
N GLU A 851 41.88 3.79 35.81
CA GLU A 851 41.39 2.41 35.69
C GLU A 851 42.10 1.46 36.68
N GLU A 852 43.42 1.55 36.82
CA GLU A 852 44.17 0.76 37.80
C GLU A 852 43.78 1.13 39.24
N ALA A 853 43.70 2.42 39.58
CA ALA A 853 43.30 2.86 40.92
C ALA A 853 41.85 2.47 41.25
N LEU A 854 40.93 2.54 40.29
CA LEU A 854 39.56 2.04 40.41
C LEU A 854 39.50 0.52 40.57
N SER A 855 40.47 -0.25 40.06
CA SER A 855 40.56 -1.71 40.27
C SER A 855 40.92 -2.08 41.72
N ARG A 856 41.58 -1.17 42.44
CA ARG A 856 42.01 -1.35 43.84
C ARG A 856 40.98 -0.87 44.87
N LEU A 857 39.95 -0.12 44.45
CA LEU A 857 38.84 0.32 45.31
C LEU A 857 37.71 -0.71 45.37
N VAL A 858 37.11 -0.87 46.55
CA VAL A 858 35.93 -1.74 46.75
C VAL A 858 34.65 -1.04 46.28
N SER A 859 34.59 0.30 46.37
CA SER A 859 33.46 1.10 45.87
C SER A 859 33.86 2.53 45.55
N VAL A 860 33.25 3.10 44.50
CA VAL A 860 33.32 4.53 44.16
C VAL A 860 32.74 5.42 45.27
N ALA A 861 31.89 4.87 46.16
CA ALA A 861 31.44 5.59 47.35
C ALA A 861 32.58 5.88 48.36
N GLN A 862 33.64 5.06 48.39
CA GLN A 862 34.83 5.34 49.22
C GLN A 862 35.61 6.53 48.65
N LEU A 863 35.71 6.63 47.32
CA LEU A 863 36.30 7.79 46.65
C LEU A 863 35.50 9.08 46.92
N ALA A 864 34.17 9.00 46.99
CA ALA A 864 33.33 10.13 47.36
C ALA A 864 33.67 10.69 48.77
N GLU A 865 33.92 9.81 49.75
CA GLU A 865 34.32 10.22 51.11
C GLU A 865 35.74 10.82 51.15
N MET A 866 36.67 10.30 50.33
CA MET A 866 38.03 10.86 50.19
C MET A 866 38.01 12.27 49.57
N ILE A 867 37.21 12.48 48.52
CA ILE A 867 37.08 13.77 47.82
C ILE A 867 36.39 14.81 48.69
N GLU A 868 35.32 14.44 49.41
CA GLU A 868 34.64 15.33 50.36
C GLU A 868 35.62 15.87 51.43
N GLN A 869 36.50 14.99 51.92
CA GLN A 869 37.59 15.32 52.85
C GLN A 869 38.81 16.01 52.19
N GLY A 870 38.82 16.21 50.87
CA GLY A 870 39.92 16.85 50.13
C GLY A 870 41.20 16.02 50.02
N GLN A 871 41.15 14.71 50.26
CA GLN A 871 42.31 13.82 50.17
C GLN A 871 42.73 13.60 48.71
N ALA A 872 44.03 13.60 48.43
CA ALA A 872 44.56 13.27 47.10
C ALA A 872 44.40 11.77 46.78
N TRP A 873 44.09 11.43 45.54
CA TRP A 873 43.88 10.06 45.08
C TRP A 873 44.22 9.91 43.58
N ALA A 874 44.98 8.86 43.22
CA ALA A 874 45.39 8.54 41.84
C ALA A 874 45.96 9.74 41.05
N ASP A 875 47.02 10.36 41.58
CA ASP A 875 47.69 11.55 41.04
C ASP A 875 46.78 12.80 40.87
N MET A 876 45.59 12.81 41.48
CA MET A 876 44.67 13.96 41.49
C MET A 876 44.55 14.54 42.90
N GLU A 877 44.80 15.85 43.03
CA GLU A 877 44.69 16.58 44.28
C GLU A 877 43.32 17.27 44.39
N PHE A 878 42.49 16.81 45.32
CA PHE A 878 41.13 17.35 45.52
C PHE A 878 41.06 18.46 46.57
N GLY A 879 42.14 18.71 47.31
CA GLY A 879 42.20 19.71 48.38
C GLY A 879 42.10 21.16 47.89
N GLU A 880 42.51 21.44 46.64
CA GLU A 880 42.46 22.78 46.04
C GLU A 880 41.04 23.18 45.58
N LEU A 881 40.13 22.21 45.40
CA LEU A 881 38.76 22.46 44.94
C LEU A 881 37.90 23.11 46.04
N PRO A 882 36.98 24.04 45.71
CA PRO A 882 36.00 24.58 46.65
C PRO A 882 35.17 23.48 47.33
N GLN A 883 34.83 23.67 48.61
CA GLN A 883 34.08 22.67 49.38
C GLN A 883 32.76 22.28 48.71
N GLU A 884 32.02 23.26 48.16
CA GLU A 884 30.76 23.02 47.44
C GLU A 884 30.96 22.07 46.24
N CYS A 885 32.01 22.27 45.45
CA CYS A 885 32.37 21.38 44.33
C CYS A 885 32.76 19.97 44.80
N ARG A 886 33.39 19.83 45.97
CA ARG A 886 33.74 18.51 46.54
C ARG A 886 32.52 17.77 47.06
N GLU A 887 31.59 18.47 47.74
CA GLU A 887 30.32 17.90 48.20
C GLU A 887 29.40 17.50 47.04
N GLU A 888 29.35 18.31 45.98
CA GLU A 888 28.65 18.02 44.73
C GLU A 888 29.25 16.77 44.03
N THR A 889 30.58 16.74 43.87
CA THR A 889 31.30 15.59 43.29
C THR A 889 31.07 14.33 44.11
N ALA A 890 31.12 14.41 45.44
CA ALA A 890 30.80 13.29 46.31
C ALA A 890 29.34 12.82 46.16
N ARG A 891 28.38 13.75 45.99
CA ARG A 891 26.97 13.44 45.70
C ARG A 891 26.78 12.74 44.35
N ALA A 892 27.52 13.14 43.33
CA ALA A 892 27.51 12.50 42.00
C ALA A 892 28.06 11.07 42.05
N LEU A 893 29.24 10.88 42.65
CA LEU A 893 29.86 9.56 42.82
C LEU A 893 29.03 8.61 43.69
N ARG A 894 28.40 9.13 44.76
CA ARG A 894 27.42 8.37 45.56
C ARG A 894 26.19 7.98 44.73
N SER A 895 25.67 8.87 43.88
CA SER A 895 24.52 8.61 43.02
C SER A 895 24.82 7.58 41.92
N TRP A 896 26.02 7.63 41.32
CA TRP A 896 26.52 6.60 40.41
C TRP A 896 26.57 5.22 41.08
N HIS A 897 27.10 5.14 42.30
CA HIS A 897 27.15 3.90 43.06
C HIS A 897 25.76 3.33 43.42
N GLN A 898 24.77 4.20 43.69
CA GLN A 898 23.39 3.76 43.93
C GLN A 898 22.71 3.29 42.63
N LEU A 899 22.86 4.00 41.52
CA LEU A 899 22.36 3.57 40.20
C LEU A 899 22.88 2.19 39.85
N LYS A 900 24.20 1.98 39.92
CA LYS A 900 24.88 0.70 39.66
C LYS A 900 24.38 -0.47 40.51
N ARG A 901 23.61 -0.22 41.58
CA ARG A 901 23.01 -1.22 42.48
C ARG A 901 21.49 -1.34 42.40
N CYS A 902 20.80 -0.48 41.65
CA CYS A 902 19.33 -0.40 41.61
C CYS A 902 18.82 0.07 40.23
N SER A 903 18.51 -0.87 39.33
CA SER A 903 18.02 -0.55 37.98
C SER A 903 16.53 -0.13 37.92
N GLN A 904 15.67 -0.64 38.82
CA GLN A 904 14.21 -0.63 38.62
C GLN A 904 13.40 0.14 39.70
N GLN A 905 13.70 1.42 39.98
CA GLN A 905 12.87 2.24 40.91
C GLN A 905 12.76 3.72 40.51
N ARG A 906 11.68 4.39 40.96
CA ARG A 906 11.52 5.87 40.93
C ARG A 906 12.75 6.64 41.48
N LYS A 907 13.52 6.02 42.37
CA LYS A 907 14.76 6.61 42.94
C LYS A 907 15.84 6.84 41.88
N SER A 908 15.86 6.09 40.79
CA SER A 908 16.84 6.27 39.71
C SER A 908 16.75 7.67 39.08
N GLN A 909 15.55 8.27 39.03
CA GLN A 909 15.38 9.66 38.57
C GLN A 909 16.19 10.66 39.41
N MET A 910 16.17 10.54 40.74
CA MET A 910 16.93 11.43 41.64
C MET A 910 18.44 11.30 41.46
N HIS A 911 18.93 10.10 41.14
CA HIS A 911 20.35 9.86 40.90
C HIS A 911 20.79 10.31 39.51
N ILE A 912 19.95 10.15 38.48
CA ILE A 912 20.20 10.69 37.13
C ILE A 912 20.20 12.23 37.18
N GLN A 913 19.26 12.84 37.92
CA GLN A 913 19.27 14.28 38.20
C GLN A 913 20.61 14.73 38.80
N ALA A 914 21.08 14.08 39.87
CA ALA A 914 22.34 14.44 40.51
C ALA A 914 23.58 14.27 39.61
N LEU A 915 23.55 13.34 38.64
CA LEU A 915 24.62 13.20 37.64
C LEU A 915 24.57 14.29 36.57
N LEU A 916 23.38 14.67 36.12
CA LEU A 916 23.17 15.74 35.14
C LEU A 916 23.50 17.12 35.72
N GLU A 917 23.08 17.38 36.96
CA GLU A 917 23.46 18.58 37.72
C GLU A 917 24.99 18.67 37.82
N TYR A 918 25.66 17.59 38.24
CA TYR A 918 27.12 17.50 38.31
C TYR A 918 27.82 17.74 36.96
N LEU A 919 27.29 17.24 35.85
CA LEU A 919 27.84 17.55 34.52
C LEU A 919 27.73 19.05 34.21
N GLY A 920 26.62 19.71 34.59
CA GLY A 920 26.35 21.12 34.35
C GLY A 920 24.96 21.44 33.78
N PHE A 921 24.04 20.46 33.73
CA PHE A 921 22.65 20.67 33.34
C PHE A 921 21.87 21.30 34.50
N ARG A 922 21.15 22.38 34.23
CA ARG A 922 20.41 23.18 35.22
C ARG A 922 18.89 23.09 34.96
N PRO A 923 18.01 23.39 35.93
CA PRO A 923 16.58 23.45 35.69
C PRO A 923 16.22 24.45 34.58
N SER A 924 15.25 24.12 33.72
CA SER A 924 14.69 25.07 32.75
C SER A 924 14.04 26.27 33.47
N ALA A 925 14.01 27.44 32.83
CA ALA A 925 13.44 28.65 33.42
C ALA A 925 12.04 28.43 34.02
N GLY A 926 11.85 28.79 35.29
CA GLY A 926 10.61 28.60 36.04
C GLY A 926 10.45 27.22 36.72
N LYS A 927 11.33 26.24 36.49
CA LYS A 927 11.36 24.95 37.21
C LYS A 927 12.37 24.98 38.36
N SER A 928 12.06 24.31 39.47
CA SER A 928 12.96 24.18 40.64
C SER A 928 13.91 22.98 40.58
N ALA A 929 13.77 22.12 39.57
CA ALA A 929 14.55 20.90 39.37
C ALA A 929 14.61 20.56 37.86
N VAL A 930 15.60 19.75 37.46
CA VAL A 930 15.64 19.14 36.12
C VAL A 930 14.46 18.17 35.97
N GLY A 931 13.70 18.29 34.88
CA GLY A 931 12.56 17.40 34.63
C GLY A 931 13.04 16.07 34.05
N ILE A 932 12.61 14.92 34.59
CA ILE A 932 13.03 13.60 34.10
C ILE A 932 11.81 12.69 33.91
N ALA A 933 11.46 12.40 32.66
CA ALA A 933 10.38 11.50 32.29
C ALA A 933 10.94 10.16 31.80
N VAL A 934 10.74 9.09 32.58
CA VAL A 934 11.03 7.71 32.13
C VAL A 934 10.09 7.35 30.98
N LYS A 935 10.63 6.82 29.88
CA LYS A 935 9.89 6.45 28.66
C LYS A 935 9.77 4.93 28.48
N LYS A 936 10.90 4.23 28.59
CA LYS A 936 11.02 2.76 28.50
C LYS A 936 12.06 2.28 29.53
N CYS A 937 11.91 1.07 30.06
CA CYS A 937 12.81 0.49 31.07
C CYS A 937 12.77 -1.04 30.99
N ASP A 938 13.91 -1.69 31.23
CA ASP A 938 14.08 -3.14 31.24
C ASP A 938 14.82 -3.59 32.53
N GLN A 939 15.45 -4.77 32.53
CA GLN A 939 16.38 -5.22 33.57
C GLN A 939 17.75 -4.57 33.40
N ASP A 940 18.20 -4.41 32.15
CA ASP A 940 19.59 -4.04 31.81
C ASP A 940 19.76 -2.61 31.30
N TRP A 941 18.67 -1.89 31.04
CA TRP A 941 18.70 -0.50 30.56
C TRP A 941 17.47 0.33 30.97
N LEU A 942 17.61 1.65 30.88
CA LEU A 942 16.58 2.65 31.19
C LEU A 942 16.68 3.83 30.23
N TYR A 943 15.59 4.20 29.56
CA TYR A 943 15.49 5.38 28.71
C TYR A 943 14.61 6.46 29.37
N CYS A 944 15.21 7.64 29.57
CA CYS A 944 14.58 8.86 30.06
C CYS A 944 14.67 9.98 29.02
N GLN A 945 13.61 10.78 28.90
CA GLN A 945 13.67 12.12 28.33
C GLN A 945 13.84 13.15 29.46
N VAL A 946 14.64 14.19 29.23
CA VAL A 946 15.07 15.15 30.25
C VAL A 946 14.84 16.59 29.80
N ASP A 947 14.15 17.37 30.62
CA ASP A 947 14.00 18.83 30.47
C ASP A 947 15.08 19.56 31.28
N ALA A 948 16.03 20.21 30.61
CA ALA A 948 17.10 20.98 31.24
C ALA A 948 17.46 22.24 30.45
N ALA A 949 17.96 23.25 31.14
CA ALA A 949 18.74 24.33 30.55
C ALA A 949 20.24 24.00 30.69
N VAL A 950 21.07 24.51 29.78
CA VAL A 950 22.50 24.22 29.75
C VAL A 950 23.30 25.53 29.55
N GLY A 951 24.43 25.65 30.25
CA GLY A 951 25.30 26.82 30.19
C GLY A 951 25.93 27.03 28.80
N ASP A 952 26.31 28.29 28.51
CA ASP A 952 26.70 28.72 27.16
C ASP A 952 27.85 27.90 26.54
N LEU A 953 28.78 27.38 27.35
CA LEU A 953 29.91 26.56 26.87
C LEU A 953 29.49 25.25 26.19
N ALA A 954 28.29 24.73 26.47
CA ALA A 954 27.73 23.56 25.78
C ALA A 954 27.17 23.89 24.39
N ARG A 955 26.93 25.17 24.07
CA ARG A 955 26.60 25.68 22.73
C ARG A 955 27.82 25.67 21.79
N SER A 956 28.60 24.60 21.86
CA SER A 956 29.64 24.23 20.89
C SER A 956 29.13 23.16 19.91
N ILE A 957 27.92 22.61 20.13
CA ILE A 957 27.33 21.52 19.35
C ILE A 957 25.82 21.77 19.24
N PRO A 958 25.25 21.93 18.03
CA PRO A 958 23.83 22.25 17.87
C PRO A 958 22.89 21.23 18.50
N GLN A 959 23.21 19.94 18.34
CA GLN A 959 22.42 18.81 18.82
C GLN A 959 22.33 18.71 20.35
N LEU A 960 23.20 19.42 21.09
CA LEU A 960 23.10 19.56 22.55
C LEU A 960 22.85 21.01 23.01
N GLY A 961 22.92 21.97 22.09
CA GLY A 961 22.54 23.37 22.25
C GLY A 961 21.15 23.65 21.69
N SER A 962 21.06 24.49 20.66
CA SER A 962 19.80 25.01 20.13
C SER A 962 18.84 23.95 19.62
N GLN A 963 19.33 22.90 18.93
CA GLN A 963 18.47 21.89 18.31
C GLN A 963 17.79 21.00 19.36
N ALA A 964 18.45 20.75 20.50
CA ALA A 964 17.86 20.02 21.61
C ALA A 964 16.62 20.72 22.20
N SER A 965 16.48 22.05 22.03
CA SER A 965 15.39 22.85 22.61
C SER A 965 15.23 22.68 24.13
N GLY A 966 16.30 22.29 24.83
CA GLY A 966 16.29 21.94 26.26
C GLY A 966 15.77 20.54 26.59
N CYS A 967 15.49 19.70 25.59
CA CYS A 967 15.04 18.31 25.73
C CYS A 967 16.16 17.34 25.34
N TYR A 968 16.55 16.44 26.24
CA TYR A 968 17.67 15.52 26.06
C TYR A 968 17.26 14.06 26.26
N ASN A 969 17.76 13.15 25.41
CA ASN A 969 17.58 11.72 25.60
C ASN A 969 18.74 11.16 26.45
N VAL A 970 18.41 10.51 27.55
CA VAL A 970 19.38 9.87 28.45
C VAL A 970 19.08 8.38 28.53
N VAL A 971 20.06 7.54 28.22
CA VAL A 971 19.95 6.07 28.31
C VAL A 971 20.99 5.53 29.28
N CYS A 972 20.56 4.86 30.35
CA CYS A 972 21.46 4.21 31.29
C CYS A 972 21.58 2.71 30.96
N PHE A 973 22.80 2.16 31.01
CA PHE A 973 23.08 0.74 30.77
C PHE A 973 23.72 0.10 32.02
N TRP A 974 23.13 -0.99 32.52
CA TRP A 974 23.60 -1.77 33.68
C TRP A 974 24.46 -2.98 33.31
N LYS A 975 24.22 -3.56 32.14
CA LYS A 975 25.11 -4.51 31.48
C LYS A 975 25.53 -3.94 30.13
N ARG A 976 26.69 -4.33 29.62
CA ARG A 976 27.07 -4.10 28.21
C ARG A 976 25.99 -4.66 27.28
N PRO A 977 25.37 -3.87 26.39
CA PRO A 977 24.66 -4.42 25.25
C PRO A 977 25.65 -5.26 24.41
N ARG A 978 25.15 -6.33 23.77
CA ARG A 978 25.99 -7.14 22.86
C ARG A 978 26.41 -6.26 21.68
N VAL A 979 27.68 -6.35 21.30
CA VAL A 979 28.35 -5.36 20.42
C VAL A 979 27.66 -5.20 19.06
N ALA A 980 27.05 -6.26 18.54
CA ALA A 980 26.38 -6.29 17.25
C ALA A 980 24.97 -5.65 17.21
N SER A 981 24.57 -4.82 18.20
CA SER A 981 23.17 -4.36 18.30
C SER A 981 22.96 -2.97 18.92
N ILE A 982 23.97 -2.10 19.07
CA ILE A 982 23.71 -0.77 19.65
C ILE A 982 22.93 0.15 18.70
N GLY A 983 23.16 0.06 17.39
CA GLY A 983 22.34 0.75 16.37
C GLY A 983 20.92 0.18 16.32
N THR A 984 20.79 -1.15 16.22
CA THR A 984 19.50 -1.87 16.27
C THR A 984 18.67 -1.49 17.48
N PHE A 985 19.28 -1.47 18.67
CA PHE A 985 18.65 -1.08 19.92
C PHE A 985 18.18 0.39 19.92
N LEU A 986 18.99 1.33 19.43
CA LEU A 986 18.56 2.72 19.32
C LEU A 986 17.43 2.89 18.29
N ARG A 987 17.43 2.11 17.20
CA ARG A 987 16.33 2.02 16.22
C ARG A 987 15.03 1.47 16.85
N GLU A 988 15.09 0.40 17.65
CA GLU A 988 13.97 -0.12 18.48
C GLU A 988 13.44 0.90 19.51
N LEU A 989 14.30 1.81 19.99
CA LEU A 989 13.90 2.91 20.86
C LEU A 989 13.29 4.12 20.11
N GLY A 990 13.50 4.24 18.80
CA GLY A 990 13.16 5.43 18.01
C GLY A 990 14.14 6.59 18.20
N LEU A 991 15.41 6.26 18.45
CA LEU A 991 16.49 7.17 18.85
C LEU A 991 17.70 7.15 17.89
N ASP A 992 17.64 6.38 16.80
CA ASP A 992 18.73 6.28 15.81
C ASP A 992 19.12 7.65 15.20
N ASN A 993 18.11 8.45 14.84
CA ASN A 993 18.24 9.80 14.29
C ASN A 993 18.24 10.90 15.38
N GLN A 994 18.48 10.54 16.65
CA GLN A 994 18.46 11.49 17.78
C GLN A 994 19.77 11.46 18.56
N THR A 995 20.14 12.58 19.18
CA THR A 995 21.32 12.61 20.06
C THR A 995 21.00 11.99 21.41
N VAL A 996 21.87 11.08 21.86
CA VAL A 996 21.68 10.26 23.06
C VAL A 996 22.87 10.40 24.00
N ILE A 997 22.59 10.75 25.25
CA ILE A 997 23.56 10.73 26.35
C ILE A 997 23.47 9.36 27.03
N ALA A 998 24.43 8.48 26.74
CA ALA A 998 24.50 7.15 27.35
C ALA A 998 25.32 7.16 28.65
N CYS A 999 24.74 6.67 29.74
CA CYS A 999 25.44 6.43 31.00
C CYS A 999 25.74 4.93 31.12
N SER A 1000 26.96 4.51 30.81
CA SER A 1000 27.40 3.12 31.00
C SER A 1000 27.88 2.92 32.43
N LEU A 1001 27.14 2.15 33.23
CA LEU A 1001 27.47 1.90 34.64
C LEU A 1001 28.56 0.82 34.80
N GLU A 1002 28.92 0.13 33.72
CA GLU A 1002 30.12 -0.70 33.62
C GLU A 1002 31.39 0.11 33.34
N ARG A 1003 32.56 -0.47 33.59
CA ARG A 1003 33.84 0.10 33.14
C ARG A 1003 34.03 -0.21 31.66
N LEU A 1004 34.32 0.81 30.86
CA LEU A 1004 34.51 0.67 29.42
C LEU A 1004 35.99 0.52 29.08
N SER A 1005 36.40 -0.65 28.59
CA SER A 1005 37.73 -0.85 28.05
C SER A 1005 37.92 -0.08 26.74
N GLU A 1006 39.17 0.22 26.40
CA GLU A 1006 39.53 0.91 25.14
C GLU A 1006 38.96 0.21 23.90
N GLN A 1007 39.11 -1.12 23.82
CA GLN A 1007 38.53 -1.93 22.74
C GLN A 1007 37.01 -1.71 22.59
N TRP A 1008 36.27 -1.59 23.70
CA TRP A 1008 34.83 -1.36 23.65
C TRP A 1008 34.51 0.06 23.13
N ARG A 1009 35.30 1.07 23.52
CA ARG A 1009 35.15 2.46 23.01
C ARG A 1009 35.47 2.55 21.52
N CYS A 1010 36.53 1.90 21.05
CA CYS A 1010 36.89 1.87 19.63
C CYS A 1010 35.83 1.12 18.80
N ASN A 1011 35.35 -0.04 19.27
CA ASN A 1011 34.28 -0.77 18.61
C ASN A 1011 32.97 0.05 18.56
N MET A 1012 32.63 0.73 19.66
CA MET A 1012 31.46 1.62 19.72
C MET A 1012 31.60 2.81 18.76
N ALA A 1013 32.79 3.39 18.61
CA ALA A 1013 33.03 4.47 17.64
C ALA A 1013 32.88 3.98 16.20
N ALA A 1014 33.41 2.81 15.87
CA ALA A 1014 33.22 2.19 14.54
C ALA A 1014 31.73 1.94 14.26
N GLN A 1015 31.01 1.33 15.21
CA GLN A 1015 29.56 1.13 15.12
C GLN A 1015 28.78 2.45 15.01
N ALA A 1016 29.21 3.50 15.72
CA ALA A 1016 28.59 4.82 15.64
C ALA A 1016 28.78 5.46 14.25
N GLN A 1017 29.97 5.37 13.66
CA GLN A 1017 30.23 5.88 12.30
C GLN A 1017 29.43 5.09 11.24
N GLU A 1018 29.47 3.76 11.29
CA GLU A 1018 28.71 2.87 10.41
C GLU A 1018 27.21 3.15 10.44
N ASN A 1019 26.63 3.32 11.64
CA ASN A 1019 25.19 3.52 11.84
C ASN A 1019 24.79 5.00 12.00
N ARG A 1020 25.70 5.95 11.70
CA ARG A 1020 25.54 7.42 11.84
C ARG A 1020 24.99 7.90 13.21
N LEU A 1021 25.32 7.20 14.30
CA LEU A 1021 24.74 7.39 15.63
C LEU A 1021 25.32 8.59 16.40
N ALA A 1022 24.44 9.51 16.80
CA ALA A 1022 24.76 10.68 17.61
C ALA A 1022 24.89 10.36 19.12
N LEU A 1023 25.81 9.44 19.46
CA LEU A 1023 25.94 8.83 20.79
C LEU A 1023 27.09 9.43 21.62
N VAL A 1024 26.77 10.04 22.77
CA VAL A 1024 27.75 10.64 23.69
C VAL A 1024 27.73 9.88 25.03
N VAL A 1025 28.87 9.41 25.54
CA VAL A 1025 28.93 8.35 26.56
C VAL A 1025 29.72 8.75 27.80
N LEU A 1026 29.04 8.71 28.95
CA LEU A 1026 29.60 8.82 30.29
C LEU A 1026 29.81 7.42 30.89
N ASP A 1027 30.98 7.18 31.46
CA ASP A 1027 31.30 5.96 32.21
C ASP A 1027 32.02 6.27 33.53
N GLU A 1028 32.31 5.21 34.30
CA GLU A 1028 32.93 5.34 35.63
C GLU A 1028 34.33 5.98 35.59
N ILE A 1029 35.09 5.82 34.50
CA ILE A 1029 36.43 6.40 34.34
C ILE A 1029 36.32 7.90 33.99
N LEU A 1030 35.47 8.27 33.02
CA LEU A 1030 35.27 9.67 32.64
C LEU A 1030 34.60 10.48 33.76
N LEU A 1031 33.63 9.89 34.48
CA LEU A 1031 33.00 10.51 35.65
C LEU A 1031 34.04 10.93 36.71
N VAL A 1032 35.03 10.08 36.97
CA VAL A 1032 36.12 10.33 37.93
C VAL A 1032 37.18 11.29 37.36
N PHE A 1033 37.45 11.26 36.07
CA PHE A 1033 38.32 12.26 35.43
C PHE A 1033 37.74 13.68 35.51
N LEU A 1034 36.41 13.82 35.49
CA LEU A 1034 35.70 15.10 35.67
C LEU A 1034 35.70 15.60 37.11
N ALA A 1035 35.99 14.74 38.10
CA ALA A 1035 35.91 15.05 39.53
C ALA A 1035 36.96 16.08 39.99
N ARG A 1036 38.00 16.31 39.18
CA ARG A 1036 39.07 17.28 39.42
C ARG A 1036 38.75 18.71 38.93
N LEU A 1037 37.49 18.98 38.55
CA LEU A 1037 37.06 20.22 37.92
C LEU A 1037 35.93 20.90 38.70
N ASP A 1038 35.90 22.23 38.61
CA ASP A 1038 34.94 23.13 39.24
C ASP A 1038 33.70 23.38 38.36
N ASP A 1039 33.80 24.21 37.31
CA ASP A 1039 32.68 24.68 36.46
C ASP A 1039 32.89 24.31 34.97
N THR A 1040 33.94 23.55 34.65
CA THR A 1040 34.34 23.17 33.28
C THR A 1040 34.03 21.71 32.90
N ARG A 1041 33.11 21.07 33.65
CA ARG A 1041 32.80 19.63 33.50
C ARG A 1041 32.12 19.29 32.18
N LEU A 1042 31.00 19.92 31.80
CA LEU A 1042 30.32 19.61 30.54
C LEU A 1042 31.19 19.80 29.28
N PRO A 1043 31.95 20.90 29.11
CA PRO A 1043 32.87 21.04 27.98
C PRO A 1043 33.98 19.98 27.95
N THR A 1044 34.45 19.55 29.12
CA THR A 1044 35.43 18.45 29.24
C THR A 1044 34.80 17.10 28.88
N PHE A 1045 33.60 16.80 29.40
CA PHE A 1045 32.84 15.59 29.07
C PHE A 1045 32.66 15.44 27.55
N LEU A 1046 32.24 16.52 26.88
CA LEU A 1046 32.07 16.55 25.43
C LEU A 1046 33.41 16.34 24.72
N ARG A 1047 34.47 17.07 25.07
CA ARG A 1047 35.82 16.87 24.47
C ARG A 1047 36.34 15.44 24.65
N CYS A 1048 36.02 14.78 25.76
CA CYS A 1048 36.45 13.41 26.03
C CYS A 1048 35.57 12.33 25.38
N SER A 1049 34.34 12.64 24.97
CA SER A 1049 33.38 11.66 24.43
C SER A 1049 33.08 11.80 22.94
N LEU A 1050 33.13 13.00 22.36
CA LEU A 1050 32.83 13.21 20.93
C LEU A 1050 33.74 12.44 19.96
N PRO A 1051 35.02 12.15 20.25
CA PRO A 1051 35.85 11.29 19.39
C PRO A 1051 35.31 9.87 19.20
N TYR A 1052 34.29 9.46 19.95
CA TYR A 1052 33.61 8.16 19.82
C TYR A 1052 32.17 8.27 19.28
N ALA A 1053 31.76 9.44 18.74
CA ALA A 1053 30.41 9.73 18.27
C ALA A 1053 30.39 10.09 16.78
N ALA A 1054 29.31 9.75 16.06
CA ALA A 1054 29.08 10.20 14.68
C ALA A 1054 28.20 11.45 14.64
N LEU A 1055 28.68 12.53 15.27
CA LEU A 1055 27.99 13.82 15.34
C LEU A 1055 28.50 14.80 14.26
N ASN A 1056 27.61 15.24 13.38
CA ASN A 1056 27.90 16.30 12.41
C ASN A 1056 27.28 17.64 12.85
N PRO A 1057 28.08 18.61 13.34
CA PRO A 1057 27.57 19.88 13.85
C PRO A 1057 27.16 20.88 12.75
N TYR A 1058 27.30 20.54 11.47
CA TYR A 1058 26.85 21.38 10.34
C TYR A 1058 25.44 21.02 9.84
N MET A 1059 24.79 20.00 10.41
CA MET A 1059 23.44 19.58 10.02
C MET A 1059 22.35 20.55 10.50
N PRO A 1060 21.29 20.78 9.71
CA PRO A 1060 21.06 20.24 8.37
C PRO A 1060 21.93 20.94 7.30
N PHE A 1061 22.45 20.18 6.33
CA PHE A 1061 23.25 20.68 5.20
C PHE A 1061 22.44 21.48 4.15
N GLN A 1062 21.52 22.34 4.58
CA GLN A 1062 20.85 23.28 3.68
C GLN A 1062 21.68 24.56 3.57
N ALA A 1063 22.11 24.93 2.37
CA ALA A 1063 22.98 26.08 2.12
C ALA A 1063 22.49 27.36 2.86
N GLY A 1064 23.32 27.85 3.79
CA GLY A 1064 23.05 29.01 4.65
C GLY A 1064 22.30 28.70 5.96
N ASN A 1065 21.66 27.55 6.15
CA ASN A 1065 20.84 27.26 7.34
C ASN A 1065 21.66 26.69 8.53
N VAL A 1066 22.88 27.17 8.73
CA VAL A 1066 23.80 26.64 9.75
C VAL A 1066 23.31 27.04 11.17
N PRO A 1067 23.35 26.15 12.18
CA PRO A 1067 22.91 26.46 13.55
C PRO A 1067 23.75 27.55 14.26
N PRO A 1068 23.19 28.24 15.27
CA PRO A 1068 23.81 29.39 15.93
C PRO A 1068 25.15 29.08 16.63
N GLU A 1069 25.39 27.84 17.06
CA GLU A 1069 26.65 27.39 17.67
C GLU A 1069 27.86 27.57 16.74
N MET A 1070 27.65 27.54 15.42
CA MET A 1070 28.73 27.47 14.42
C MET A 1070 29.29 28.84 14.00
N TYR A 1071 28.81 29.94 14.61
CA TYR A 1071 29.30 31.31 14.36
C TYR A 1071 30.35 31.79 15.37
N TYR A 1072 30.88 30.88 16.21
CA TYR A 1072 31.90 31.18 17.21
C TYR A 1072 33.04 32.07 16.67
N GLY A 1073 33.29 33.21 17.32
CA GLY A 1073 34.33 34.16 16.95
C GLY A 1073 33.97 35.10 15.78
N ARG A 1074 32.72 35.05 15.29
CA ARG A 1074 32.20 35.98 14.27
C ARG A 1074 31.31 37.09 14.86
N ASP A 1075 31.23 37.18 16.18
CA ASP A 1075 30.35 38.09 16.93
C ASP A 1075 30.50 39.56 16.50
N GLU A 1076 31.74 40.00 16.27
CA GLU A 1076 32.04 41.35 15.78
C GLU A 1076 31.58 41.57 14.33
N MET A 1077 31.60 40.54 13.46
CA MET A 1077 31.01 40.63 12.12
C MET A 1077 29.48 40.70 12.20
N ILE A 1078 28.85 39.86 13.03
CA ILE A 1078 27.39 39.90 13.28
C ILE A 1078 26.98 41.29 13.78
N ARG A 1079 27.77 41.89 14.67
CA ARG A 1079 27.55 43.25 15.18
C ARG A 1079 27.67 44.32 14.08
N GLN A 1080 28.73 44.28 13.26
CA GLN A 1080 28.94 45.23 12.16
C GLN A 1080 27.84 45.16 11.08
N LEU A 1081 27.34 43.96 10.76
CA LEU A 1081 26.24 43.76 9.81
C LEU A 1081 24.90 44.32 10.35
N LYS A 1082 24.66 44.28 11.66
CA LYS A 1082 23.49 44.91 12.30
C LYS A 1082 23.58 46.44 12.41
N GLU A 1083 24.80 46.99 12.45
CA GLU A 1083 25.02 48.42 12.72
C GLU A 1083 25.14 49.27 11.45
N ALA A 1084 25.76 48.78 10.36
CA ALA A 1084 26.01 49.60 9.17
C ALA A 1084 26.14 48.84 7.83
N SER A 1085 26.60 47.58 7.83
CA SER A 1085 27.04 46.91 6.59
C SER A 1085 26.00 45.93 6.04
N CYS A 1086 25.18 46.36 5.08
CA CYS A 1086 24.09 45.54 4.51
C CYS A 1086 24.48 44.73 3.26
N ILE A 1087 25.73 44.78 2.78
CA ILE A 1087 26.16 44.11 1.53
C ILE A 1087 27.47 43.34 1.79
N VAL A 1088 27.51 42.04 1.45
CA VAL A 1088 28.62 41.12 1.76
C VAL A 1088 29.18 40.47 0.49
N PHE A 1089 30.20 41.09 -0.12
CA PHE A 1089 30.82 40.66 -1.39
C PHE A 1089 32.12 39.86 -1.21
N GLY A 1090 32.62 39.21 -2.29
CA GLY A 1090 33.91 38.48 -2.34
C GLY A 1090 33.82 36.95 -2.47
N GLY A 1091 34.88 36.30 -2.96
CA GLY A 1091 34.85 34.94 -3.55
C GLY A 1091 34.94 33.70 -2.64
N ARG A 1092 34.35 33.69 -1.44
CA ARG A 1092 34.20 32.45 -0.63
C ARG A 1092 32.71 32.21 -0.35
N GLN A 1093 32.15 31.10 -0.87
CA GLN A 1093 30.72 30.76 -0.75
C GLN A 1093 30.30 30.42 0.70
N LEU A 1094 31.11 29.61 1.39
CA LEU A 1094 30.69 28.97 2.64
C LEU A 1094 30.77 29.89 3.85
N GLY A 1095 29.61 30.40 4.25
CA GLY A 1095 29.40 31.12 5.51
C GLY A 1095 28.85 32.54 5.37
N LYS A 1096 28.65 33.08 4.15
CA LYS A 1096 28.12 34.44 3.95
C LYS A 1096 26.61 34.51 4.12
N SER A 1097 25.88 33.74 3.32
CA SER A 1097 24.42 33.58 3.46
C SER A 1097 24.05 33.03 4.85
N SER A 1098 24.93 32.22 5.45
CA SER A 1098 24.79 31.76 6.83
C SER A 1098 24.91 32.90 7.84
N LEU A 1099 25.95 33.73 7.73
CA LEU A 1099 26.16 34.88 8.62
C LEU A 1099 25.00 35.90 8.48
N LEU A 1100 24.50 36.12 7.26
CA LEU A 1100 23.31 36.93 7.02
C LEU A 1100 22.05 36.32 7.67
N ARG A 1101 21.82 34.99 7.55
CA ARG A 1101 20.71 34.32 8.24
C ARG A 1101 20.83 34.34 9.77
N GLN A 1102 22.05 34.37 10.32
CA GLN A 1102 22.25 34.55 11.75
C GLN A 1102 21.94 35.98 12.21
N VAL A 1103 22.35 36.99 11.42
CA VAL A 1103 21.97 38.39 11.63
C VAL A 1103 20.45 38.58 11.53
N GLU A 1104 19.81 37.95 10.54
CA GLU A 1104 18.36 37.90 10.35
C GLU A 1104 17.66 37.31 11.59
N ARG A 1105 18.03 36.09 12.03
CA ARG A 1105 17.47 35.44 13.23
C ARG A 1105 17.55 36.30 14.48
N GLU A 1106 18.67 37.01 14.70
CA GLU A 1106 18.88 37.80 15.91
C GLU A 1106 18.20 39.19 15.86
N PHE A 1107 17.98 39.75 14.67
CA PHE A 1107 17.38 41.08 14.45
C PHE A 1107 15.87 41.00 14.14
N HIS A 1108 15.37 39.89 13.61
CA HIS A 1108 13.96 39.71 13.26
C HIS A 1108 13.10 39.47 14.50
N GLN A 1109 12.69 40.55 15.15
CA GLN A 1109 11.83 40.55 16.33
C GLN A 1109 10.56 41.39 16.08
N PRO A 1110 9.50 40.83 15.47
CA PRO A 1110 8.29 41.57 15.10
C PRO A 1110 7.59 42.21 16.30
N GLU A 1111 7.64 41.55 17.47
CA GLU A 1111 7.13 42.07 18.75
C GLU A 1111 7.85 43.38 19.15
N SER A 1112 9.17 43.42 18.98
CA SER A 1112 10.03 44.59 19.17
C SER A 1112 9.94 45.62 18.02
N LYS A 1113 9.10 45.39 17.01
CA LYS A 1113 9.02 46.13 15.72
C LYS A 1113 10.34 46.14 14.94
N GLN A 1114 11.17 45.12 15.11
CA GLN A 1114 12.42 44.94 14.36
C GLN A 1114 12.20 43.85 13.30
N TYR A 1115 12.58 44.13 12.06
CA TYR A 1115 12.37 43.24 10.92
C TYR A 1115 13.68 43.10 10.15
N ALA A 1116 14.02 41.88 9.76
CA ALA A 1116 15.11 41.57 8.85
C ALA A 1116 14.65 40.55 7.81
N TRP A 1117 15.18 40.63 6.60
CA TRP A 1117 15.14 39.55 5.61
C TRP A 1117 16.40 39.64 4.74
N ILE A 1118 16.55 38.74 3.77
CA ILE A 1118 17.73 38.66 2.89
C ILE A 1118 17.26 38.63 1.43
N GLU A 1119 17.89 39.43 0.58
CA GLU A 1119 17.72 39.40 -0.87
C GLU A 1119 19.03 38.97 -1.56
N ASP A 1120 18.94 38.06 -2.54
CA ASP A 1120 20.10 37.70 -3.36
C ASP A 1120 20.35 38.79 -4.41
N ILE A 1121 21.56 39.37 -4.39
CA ILE A 1121 22.00 40.40 -5.33
C ILE A 1121 22.00 39.91 -6.79
N LYS A 1122 22.16 38.59 -7.05
CA LYS A 1122 21.95 37.99 -8.39
C LYS A 1122 20.56 38.32 -8.96
N LEU A 1123 19.54 38.43 -8.10
CA LEU A 1123 18.13 38.66 -8.47
C LEU A 1123 17.71 40.15 -8.42
N VAL A 1124 18.69 41.05 -8.30
CA VAL A 1124 18.51 42.51 -8.19
C VAL A 1124 19.07 43.23 -9.43
N GLY A 1125 20.12 42.71 -10.04
CA GLY A 1125 20.64 43.20 -11.32
C GLY A 1125 21.93 42.49 -11.71
N ASP A 1126 21.90 41.75 -12.81
CA ASP A 1126 23.05 41.06 -13.39
C ASP A 1126 23.32 41.54 -14.83
N ILE A 1127 24.60 41.62 -15.17
CA ILE A 1127 25.14 42.15 -16.42
C ILE A 1127 24.96 41.15 -17.57
N LEU A 1128 24.91 39.84 -17.27
CA LEU A 1128 24.77 38.78 -18.27
C LEU A 1128 23.31 38.57 -18.70
N THR A 1129 22.37 38.60 -17.75
CA THR A 1129 20.92 38.49 -17.99
C THR A 1129 20.25 39.81 -18.38
N GLY A 1130 20.89 40.95 -18.12
CA GLY A 1130 20.41 42.27 -18.53
C GLY A 1130 19.31 42.88 -17.65
N GLU A 1131 19.15 42.39 -16.42
CA GLU A 1131 18.16 42.93 -15.48
C GLU A 1131 18.54 44.34 -14.98
N GLN A 1132 17.58 45.28 -15.01
CA GLN A 1132 17.84 46.67 -14.64
C GLN A 1132 17.81 46.89 -13.12
N PRO A 1133 18.74 47.70 -12.54
CA PRO A 1133 18.85 47.93 -11.09
C PRO A 1133 17.58 48.45 -10.39
N ASP A 1134 16.64 49.05 -11.14
CA ASP A 1134 15.34 49.48 -10.60
C ASP A 1134 14.52 48.32 -10.00
N ARG A 1135 14.83 47.06 -10.36
CA ARG A 1135 14.23 45.85 -9.78
C ARG A 1135 14.45 45.74 -8.26
N LEU A 1136 15.50 46.36 -7.71
CA LEU A 1136 15.71 46.49 -6.27
C LEU A 1136 14.47 47.07 -5.55
N TRP A 1137 13.83 48.08 -6.14
CA TRP A 1137 12.64 48.68 -5.55
C TRP A 1137 11.46 47.70 -5.51
N ILE A 1138 11.33 46.84 -6.51
CA ILE A 1138 10.29 45.80 -6.56
C ILE A 1138 10.53 44.78 -5.45
N LYS A 1139 11.78 44.31 -5.26
CA LYS A 1139 12.16 43.44 -4.12
C LYS A 1139 11.87 44.10 -2.77
N LEU A 1140 12.34 45.34 -2.56
CA LEU A 1140 12.08 46.09 -1.33
C LEU A 1140 10.58 46.26 -1.05
N ARG A 1141 9.77 46.57 -2.07
CA ARG A 1141 8.30 46.62 -1.92
C ARG A 1141 7.75 45.28 -1.43
N ASP A 1142 8.17 44.18 -2.04
CA ASP A 1142 7.60 42.86 -1.77
C ASP A 1142 8.04 42.29 -0.41
N GLY A 1143 9.25 42.61 0.07
CA GLY A 1143 9.66 42.37 1.46
C GLY A 1143 8.91 43.23 2.48
N PHE A 1144 8.72 44.53 2.23
CA PHE A 1144 7.86 45.37 3.09
C PHE A 1144 6.39 44.92 3.07
N LYS A 1145 5.94 44.23 2.00
CA LYS A 1145 4.59 43.67 1.87
C LYS A 1145 4.45 42.32 2.58
N SER A 1146 5.44 41.43 2.50
CA SER A 1146 5.42 40.11 3.18
C SER A 1146 5.39 40.25 4.70
N HIS A 1147 6.12 41.23 5.25
CA HIS A 1147 6.09 41.56 6.69
C HIS A 1147 4.95 42.53 7.07
N PHE A 1148 3.94 42.72 6.20
CA PHE A 1148 2.76 43.56 6.42
C PHE A 1148 3.04 45.03 6.79
N LEU A 1149 4.23 45.55 6.46
CA LEU A 1149 4.66 46.92 6.75
C LEU A 1149 4.03 47.93 5.79
N ILE A 1150 3.72 47.51 4.55
CA ILE A 1150 2.93 48.27 3.57
C ILE A 1150 1.73 47.45 3.07
N ARG A 1151 0.67 48.13 2.62
CA ARG A 1151 -0.49 47.48 2.01
C ARG A 1151 -0.16 46.97 0.61
N ALA A 1152 -0.80 45.89 0.18
CA ALA A 1152 -0.68 45.35 -1.16
C ALA A 1152 -0.96 46.44 -2.22
N THR A 1153 0.05 46.77 -3.03
CA THR A 1153 0.01 47.88 -3.98
C THR A 1153 0.78 47.50 -5.24
N GLU A 1154 0.17 47.63 -6.42
CA GLU A 1154 0.75 47.27 -7.73
C GLU A 1154 1.79 48.29 -8.26
N ALA A 1155 2.35 49.12 -7.38
CA ALA A 1155 3.30 50.15 -7.77
C ALA A 1155 4.67 49.52 -8.11
N ASN A 1156 5.03 49.52 -9.39
CA ASN A 1156 6.38 49.15 -9.88
C ASN A 1156 7.32 50.37 -10.00
N GLN A 1157 6.85 51.58 -9.73
CA GLN A 1157 7.64 52.82 -9.86
C GLN A 1157 8.45 53.13 -8.58
N PRO A 1158 9.79 53.28 -8.64
CA PRO A 1158 10.64 53.59 -7.49
C PRO A 1158 10.13 54.72 -6.59
N GLU A 1159 9.79 55.88 -7.19
CA GLU A 1159 9.28 57.07 -6.49
C GLU A 1159 7.95 56.86 -5.73
N ARG A 1160 7.16 55.84 -6.11
CA ARG A 1160 5.95 55.46 -5.36
C ARG A 1160 6.29 54.51 -4.22
N ILE A 1161 7.11 53.50 -4.50
CA ILE A 1161 7.58 52.51 -3.52
C ILE A 1161 8.29 53.20 -2.36
N ARG A 1162 9.23 54.10 -2.68
CA ARG A 1162 9.93 54.97 -1.73
C ARG A 1162 8.98 55.68 -0.76
N LYS A 1163 7.92 56.31 -1.27
CA LYS A 1163 6.95 57.06 -0.44
C LYS A 1163 6.11 56.16 0.46
N TYR A 1164 5.85 54.91 0.06
CA TYR A 1164 5.20 53.93 0.93
C TYR A 1164 6.14 53.46 2.06
N ILE A 1165 7.43 53.25 1.77
CA ILE A 1165 8.45 52.91 2.76
C ILE A 1165 8.68 54.07 3.74
N GLU A 1166 8.87 55.30 3.25
CA GLU A 1166 9.01 56.52 4.08
C GLU A 1166 7.80 56.68 5.03
N LYS A 1167 6.58 56.46 4.53
CA LYS A 1167 5.35 56.48 5.35
C LYS A 1167 5.33 55.36 6.39
N ALA A 1168 5.66 54.13 6.00
CA ALA A 1168 5.68 52.98 6.93
C ALA A 1168 6.71 53.16 8.06
N MET A 1169 7.85 53.80 7.80
CA MET A 1169 8.83 54.12 8.83
C MET A 1169 8.36 55.27 9.73
N ALA A 1170 7.69 56.28 9.17
CA ALA A 1170 7.10 57.39 9.95
C ALA A 1170 5.95 56.94 10.88
N GLU A 1171 5.19 55.89 10.51
CA GLU A 1171 4.08 55.34 11.31
C GLU A 1171 4.53 54.64 12.62
N SER A 1172 5.83 54.42 12.85
CA SER A 1172 6.35 53.98 14.15
C SER A 1172 7.85 54.29 14.30
N PRO A 1173 8.26 55.30 15.09
CA PRO A 1173 9.68 55.70 15.21
C PRO A 1173 10.60 54.65 15.86
N GLN A 1174 10.03 53.63 16.51
CA GLN A 1174 10.75 52.46 17.01
C GLN A 1174 11.02 51.40 15.94
N ARG A 1175 10.32 51.42 14.80
CA ARG A 1175 10.43 50.43 13.72
C ARG A 1175 11.87 50.42 13.18
N ARG A 1176 12.45 49.24 13.04
CA ARG A 1176 13.75 49.03 12.40
C ARG A 1176 13.61 47.94 11.34
N VAL A 1177 14.29 48.15 10.22
CA VAL A 1177 14.28 47.25 9.06
C VAL A 1177 15.72 47.09 8.58
N LEU A 1178 16.11 45.84 8.34
CA LEU A 1178 17.38 45.41 7.76
C LEU A 1178 17.08 44.54 6.54
N VAL A 1179 17.87 44.67 5.47
CA VAL A 1179 17.71 43.98 4.17
C VAL A 1179 19.10 43.71 3.59
#